data_AF-A0A964NIB3-F1
#
_entry.id   AF-A0A964NIB3-F1
#
_cell.length_a   1.000
_cell.length_b   1.000
_cell.length_c   1.000
_cell.angle_alpha   90.00
_cell.angle_beta   90.00
_cell.angle_gamma   90.00
#
_symmetry.space_group_name_H-M   'P 1'
#
loop_
_entity.id
_entity.type
_entity.pdbx_description
1 polymer ?
#
loop_
_entity_poly.entity_id
_entity_poly.type
_entity_poly.pdbx_seq_one_letter_code
_entity_poly.pdbx_strand_id
1 'polypeptide(L)'
;MVSVRSVLFLACCLASCLPDDAPVGLRRTPEGAGPRVVFDFEARPLPEIPFPNDLATRPDPTSPTGRRLNLSVIAPTEAERELRTLVLEFDGFGTFAPITVSFDRPLDVAALDGRGRAPEDDPVVIVDVSEGEHFGERFFVDLGRGHFPLSLPRPDAYFDGDPRSDGSNLYVETRNEDKNGNGELDPGEDSDGDSVLDFQNTFGPDDDTDEGLVTFYERETNTLMIRTLLPLRENRTYAVVLTALLHDEAGQSVRSPFDFVHHLQQSEALGRLGDALAKHELNLDDIAFTWTFTTQSVTKDLVELRRGLDGYGPFAELAEQFPPELLRLDPMLDPTEDHPAILQGDKLNTAFSLIAPSFVSSDPVVLRAFIDSYKNVDFVVAGRFLSPYLMGDRTYDRGNPVPGYDDDDDEHFRVDRVSGALVVEPREVPFWCLIPKARPGLTAPFDVVFFAHGFGGTRMHSLAYAGSLARFGLATCAIDAFGHGFPITGGLREQLDLVLEVLKMTPFAQVLEGFRARDLTNDGVPDSAGDTFTTDALHTRDNVRQSALDWMRLIQIVKAFDGERPWNLPGALGTLAGDFDGDGKVDFGGPTAGLHFSGISYGGLMSGIVGGIEPGLTSVVPISGGGGLTDLALRSTQQGVPEATVLRAFGPLLVGERRAQGYTSLRFLLTDATRIAKLELGDIAEVPEGARVVLTNLRTGESGTAYADAQGTFRVTVATDAPSGPKLRRMFNLEPWRPDFQPHRLESTDGLGDGLLLQVFREGEDTPFVALDRFGVDMTFRGVVFPAGSPFVAPAQGWGLSRQTPRFRRFAQITQMIGEPADAINYARNHVLAPPAFSDGTPSPGANLLSIVTVGDTNVPVATGVSFALAAGIVTLEETETLIDEGVVMGLSRLEPLHDVDDLSDGQNGFDLPVRADPLRITRKAESGKTLALRLPVIEPEGAHGFAFPRPNRAFDVETYLVNLMGQFFTTGEATHRPCLVDSSCEDFPPPP
;
A
#
# COMPACT_ATOMS: atom_id res chain seq x y z
N MET A 1 -60.16 -37.26 -42.13
CA MET A 1 -60.48 -35.84 -41.84
C MET A 1 -60.41 -35.63 -40.33
N VAL A 2 -59.20 -35.55 -39.81
CA VAL A 2 -58.91 -34.96 -38.49
C VAL A 2 -58.55 -33.52 -38.81
N SER A 3 -59.27 -32.59 -38.18
CA SER A 3 -59.31 -31.19 -38.58
C SER A 3 -57.96 -30.51 -38.46
N VAL A 4 -57.46 -29.99 -39.59
CA VAL A 4 -56.27 -29.14 -39.72
C VAL A 4 -56.28 -27.94 -38.76
N ARG A 5 -57.44 -27.57 -38.20
CA ARG A 5 -57.56 -26.49 -37.20
C ARG A 5 -57.01 -26.84 -35.81
N SER A 6 -56.95 -28.11 -35.41
CA SER A 6 -56.48 -28.48 -34.06
C SER A 6 -54.95 -28.56 -33.95
N VAL A 7 -54.26 -28.81 -35.07
CA VAL A 7 -52.79 -28.80 -35.13
C VAL A 7 -52.26 -27.36 -35.27
N LEU A 8 -52.99 -26.47 -35.96
CA LEU A 8 -52.61 -25.06 -36.05
C LEU A 8 -52.77 -24.29 -34.72
N PHE A 9 -53.76 -24.64 -33.89
CA PHE A 9 -53.96 -23.98 -32.60
C PHE A 9 -52.91 -24.39 -31.56
N LEU A 10 -52.43 -25.64 -31.59
CA LEU A 10 -51.36 -26.11 -30.71
C LEU A 10 -49.97 -25.60 -31.14
N ALA A 11 -49.75 -25.38 -32.44
CA ALA A 11 -48.54 -24.72 -32.95
C ALA A 11 -48.51 -23.21 -32.66
N CYS A 12 -49.65 -22.52 -32.66
CA CYS A 12 -49.72 -21.09 -32.29
C CYS A 12 -49.58 -20.84 -30.77
N CYS A 13 -49.96 -21.78 -29.91
CA CYS A 13 -49.77 -21.63 -28.45
C CYS A 13 -48.35 -21.97 -27.97
N LEU A 14 -47.54 -22.67 -28.78
CA LEU A 14 -46.10 -22.89 -28.49
C LEU A 14 -45.20 -21.81 -29.11
N ALA A 15 -45.72 -21.00 -30.04
CA ALA A 15 -45.00 -19.88 -30.65
C ALA A 15 -45.22 -18.53 -29.94
N SER A 16 -46.15 -18.43 -28.98
CA SER A 16 -46.46 -17.17 -28.27
C SER A 16 -45.77 -17.02 -26.91
N CYS A 17 -44.73 -17.81 -26.64
CA CYS A 17 -43.90 -17.72 -25.43
C CYS A 17 -42.40 -17.59 -25.74
N LEU A 18 -42.03 -17.22 -26.97
CA LEU A 18 -40.73 -16.61 -27.21
C LEU A 18 -40.95 -15.10 -27.07
N PRO A 19 -40.27 -14.40 -26.15
CA PRO A 19 -40.31 -12.95 -26.14
C PRO A 19 -39.88 -12.45 -27.52
N ASP A 20 -40.61 -11.49 -28.10
CA ASP A 20 -40.15 -10.74 -29.28
C ASP A 20 -38.86 -9.93 -28.99
N ASP A 21 -38.44 -9.89 -27.71
CA ASP A 21 -37.25 -9.23 -27.19
C ASP A 21 -36.13 -10.22 -26.82
N ALA A 22 -35.75 -11.14 -27.73
CA ALA A 22 -34.47 -11.81 -27.55
C ALA A 22 -33.37 -10.73 -27.58
N PRO A 23 -32.48 -10.64 -26.57
CA PRO A 23 -31.48 -9.57 -26.53
C PRO A 23 -30.63 -9.63 -27.80
N VAL A 24 -30.73 -8.59 -28.62
CA VAL A 24 -29.90 -8.41 -29.81
C VAL A 24 -28.58 -7.80 -29.33
N GLY A 25 -27.46 -8.44 -29.63
CA GLY A 25 -26.15 -7.86 -29.32
C GLY A 25 -25.86 -6.62 -30.19
N LEU A 26 -24.93 -5.77 -29.76
CA LEU A 26 -24.60 -4.49 -30.41
C LEU A 26 -24.28 -4.64 -31.90
N ARG A 27 -23.45 -5.63 -32.22
CA ARG A 27 -22.97 -5.92 -33.58
C ARG A 27 -22.59 -7.40 -33.67
N ARG A 28 -22.85 -8.02 -34.83
CA ARG A 28 -22.37 -9.38 -35.12
C ARG A 28 -20.85 -9.41 -35.14
N THR A 29 -20.25 -10.46 -34.60
CA THR A 29 -18.80 -10.65 -34.65
C THR A 29 -18.35 -10.73 -36.11
N PRO A 30 -17.41 -9.88 -36.55
CA PRO A 30 -16.88 -9.95 -37.91
C PRO A 30 -16.29 -11.32 -38.24
N GLU A 31 -16.41 -11.77 -39.50
CA GLU A 31 -15.66 -12.93 -39.98
C GLU A 31 -14.17 -12.64 -39.95
N GLY A 32 -13.36 -13.65 -39.65
CA GLY A 32 -11.91 -13.49 -39.57
C GLY A 32 -11.24 -14.71 -38.98
N ALA A 33 -9.92 -14.76 -39.09
CA ALA A 33 -9.13 -15.85 -38.55
C ALA A 33 -8.24 -15.40 -37.39
N GLY A 34 -8.29 -14.16 -36.89
CA GLY A 34 -7.38 -13.65 -35.85
C GLY A 34 -7.67 -14.15 -34.42
N PRO A 35 -6.83 -13.77 -33.44
CA PRO A 35 -6.82 -14.29 -32.07
C PRO A 35 -8.19 -14.21 -31.40
N ARG A 36 -8.66 -15.31 -30.79
CA ARG A 36 -9.95 -15.32 -30.12
C ARG A 36 -9.75 -15.04 -28.63
N VAL A 37 -10.56 -14.16 -28.07
CA VAL A 37 -10.61 -13.96 -26.61
C VAL A 37 -10.97 -15.28 -25.94
N VAL A 38 -10.20 -15.66 -24.93
CA VAL A 38 -10.45 -16.84 -24.09
C VAL A 38 -11.62 -16.54 -23.16
N PHE A 39 -12.51 -17.51 -23.04
CA PHE A 39 -13.74 -17.34 -22.26
C PHE A 39 -14.22 -18.71 -21.76
N ASP A 40 -13.78 -19.09 -20.57
CA ASP A 40 -14.05 -20.36 -19.92
C ASP A 40 -14.56 -20.14 -18.48
N PHE A 41 -15.88 -20.30 -18.29
CA PHE A 41 -16.51 -20.22 -16.98
C PHE A 41 -16.26 -21.45 -16.09
N GLU A 42 -15.84 -22.57 -16.68
CA GLU A 42 -15.66 -23.84 -15.97
C GLU A 42 -14.21 -24.05 -15.49
N ALA A 43 -13.29 -23.15 -15.90
CA ALA A 43 -11.93 -23.13 -15.40
C ALA A 43 -11.90 -23.07 -13.86
N ARG A 44 -10.94 -23.78 -13.28
CA ARG A 44 -10.78 -23.93 -11.83
C ARG A 44 -9.38 -23.47 -11.39
N PRO A 45 -9.24 -22.88 -10.19
CA PRO A 45 -10.30 -22.63 -9.20
C PRO A 45 -11.18 -21.42 -9.51
N LEU A 46 -10.78 -20.57 -10.46
CA LEU A 46 -11.48 -19.37 -10.91
C LEU A 46 -11.70 -19.41 -12.43
N PRO A 47 -12.78 -18.81 -12.95
CA PRO A 47 -13.06 -18.76 -14.39
C PRO A 47 -11.96 -17.98 -15.13
N GLU A 48 -11.69 -18.39 -16.37
CA GLU A 48 -10.76 -17.71 -17.28
C GLU A 48 -11.57 -16.88 -18.28
N ILE A 49 -11.85 -15.64 -17.89
CA ILE A 49 -12.57 -14.65 -18.67
C ILE A 49 -11.83 -13.31 -18.56
N PRO A 50 -12.08 -12.34 -19.46
CA PRO A 50 -11.62 -10.97 -19.24
C PRO A 50 -11.99 -10.52 -17.81
N PHE A 51 -11.04 -9.96 -17.07
CA PHE A 51 -11.22 -9.60 -15.67
C PHE A 51 -10.70 -8.17 -15.43
N PRO A 52 -11.41 -7.31 -14.68
CA PRO A 52 -12.74 -7.51 -14.08
C PRO A 52 -13.86 -7.64 -15.12
N ASN A 53 -14.98 -8.26 -14.74
CA ASN A 53 -16.14 -8.46 -15.62
C ASN A 53 -17.44 -8.68 -14.82
N ASP A 54 -18.50 -7.96 -15.19
CA ASP A 54 -19.80 -8.03 -14.52
C ASP A 54 -20.47 -9.41 -14.56
N LEU A 55 -20.06 -10.28 -15.47
CA LEU A 55 -20.51 -11.68 -15.48
C LEU A 55 -20.00 -12.47 -14.28
N ALA A 56 -18.95 -11.99 -13.61
CA ALA A 56 -18.46 -12.50 -12.33
C ALA A 56 -19.09 -11.76 -11.12
N THR A 57 -20.33 -11.28 -11.27
CA THR A 57 -21.11 -10.66 -10.19
C THR A 57 -22.47 -11.32 -10.03
N ARG A 58 -23.11 -11.08 -8.88
CA ARG A 58 -24.52 -11.40 -8.62
C ARG A 58 -25.31 -10.12 -8.38
N PRO A 59 -26.57 -10.01 -8.85
CA PRO A 59 -27.45 -8.90 -8.49
C PRO A 59 -27.73 -8.87 -6.98
N ASP A 60 -27.64 -7.69 -6.37
CA ASP A 60 -27.98 -7.43 -4.98
C ASP A 60 -28.48 -5.97 -4.84
N PRO A 61 -29.80 -5.73 -4.73
CA PRO A 61 -30.36 -4.38 -4.63
C PRO A 61 -30.03 -3.67 -3.31
N THR A 62 -29.46 -4.37 -2.33
CA THR A 62 -29.01 -3.76 -1.07
C THR A 62 -27.57 -3.24 -1.15
N SER A 63 -26.85 -3.59 -2.21
CA SER A 63 -25.51 -3.09 -2.51
C SER A 63 -25.57 -1.69 -3.15
N PRO A 64 -24.64 -0.77 -2.84
CA PRO A 64 -24.60 0.57 -3.45
C PRO A 64 -24.59 0.59 -4.98
N THR A 65 -24.03 -0.44 -5.62
CA THR A 65 -23.97 -0.59 -7.09
C THR A 65 -25.08 -1.49 -7.65
N GLY A 66 -25.91 -2.08 -6.79
CA GLY A 66 -26.87 -3.11 -7.17
C GLY A 66 -26.26 -4.49 -7.42
N ARG A 67 -24.96 -4.69 -7.13
CA ARG A 67 -24.20 -5.92 -7.41
C ARG A 67 -23.27 -6.31 -6.27
N ARG A 68 -22.92 -7.59 -6.21
CA ARG A 68 -21.84 -8.13 -5.38
C ARG A 68 -20.94 -9.04 -6.20
N LEU A 69 -19.65 -9.10 -5.87
CA LEU A 69 -18.73 -10.02 -6.54
C LEU A 69 -19.16 -11.48 -6.36
N ASN A 70 -18.95 -12.30 -7.38
CA ASN A 70 -19.31 -13.72 -7.40
C ASN A 70 -18.10 -14.57 -7.78
N LEU A 71 -17.30 -14.93 -6.77
CA LEU A 71 -16.05 -15.67 -6.89
C LEU A 71 -16.16 -17.06 -6.25
N SER A 72 -15.37 -18.01 -6.75
CA SER A 72 -15.27 -19.34 -6.13
C SER A 72 -14.55 -19.26 -4.78
N VAL A 73 -15.17 -19.79 -3.73
CA VAL A 73 -14.56 -19.92 -2.39
C VAL A 73 -13.73 -21.20 -2.23
N ILE A 74 -13.57 -21.98 -3.31
CA ILE A 74 -12.67 -23.14 -3.32
C ILE A 74 -11.24 -22.61 -3.35
N ALA A 75 -10.50 -22.85 -2.28
CA ALA A 75 -9.13 -22.38 -2.12
C ALA A 75 -8.25 -23.45 -1.44
N PRO A 76 -6.93 -23.42 -1.71
CA PRO A 76 -5.91 -24.22 -1.04
C PRO A 76 -5.93 -24.10 0.50
N THR A 77 -6.08 -22.87 1.01
CA THR A 77 -5.97 -22.57 2.44
C THR A 77 -7.30 -22.04 2.99
N GLU A 78 -7.47 -22.15 4.31
CA GLU A 78 -8.57 -21.51 5.03
C GLU A 78 -8.44 -19.99 4.92
N ALA A 79 -7.24 -19.44 5.09
CA ALA A 79 -7.04 -18.00 4.95
C ALA A 79 -7.46 -17.45 3.58
N GLU A 80 -7.14 -18.16 2.49
CA GLU A 80 -7.59 -17.76 1.16
C GLU A 80 -9.11 -17.93 0.99
N ARG A 81 -9.70 -19.00 1.57
CA ARG A 81 -11.15 -19.22 1.55
C ARG A 81 -11.89 -18.11 2.31
N GLU A 82 -11.40 -17.72 3.48
CA GLU A 82 -11.94 -16.63 4.30
C GLU A 82 -11.84 -15.30 3.57
N LEU A 83 -10.66 -14.97 3.01
CA LEU A 83 -10.47 -13.77 2.20
C LEU A 83 -11.46 -13.72 1.04
N ARG A 84 -11.56 -14.79 0.25
CA ARG A 84 -12.50 -14.85 -0.88
C ARG A 84 -13.95 -14.73 -0.43
N THR A 85 -14.31 -15.30 0.72
CA THR A 85 -15.66 -15.18 1.31
C THR A 85 -15.97 -13.72 1.64
N LEU A 86 -15.02 -12.97 2.20
CA LEU A 86 -15.19 -11.55 2.50
C LEU A 86 -15.24 -10.68 1.24
N VAL A 87 -14.47 -11.03 0.20
CA VAL A 87 -14.52 -10.35 -1.10
C VAL A 87 -15.89 -10.50 -1.76
N LEU A 88 -16.68 -11.55 -1.46
CA LEU A 88 -18.06 -11.67 -1.95
C LEU A 88 -19.00 -10.58 -1.42
N GLU A 89 -18.59 -9.83 -0.39
CA GLU A 89 -19.32 -8.68 0.14
C GLU A 89 -18.96 -7.38 -0.58
N PHE A 90 -18.02 -7.37 -1.54
CA PHE A 90 -17.66 -6.15 -2.25
C PHE A 90 -18.76 -5.75 -3.22
N ASP A 91 -19.03 -4.45 -3.33
CA ASP A 91 -20.05 -3.89 -4.23
C ASP A 91 -19.53 -3.68 -5.66
N GLY A 92 -18.28 -3.99 -5.96
CA GLY A 92 -17.76 -3.92 -7.32
C GLY A 92 -16.30 -4.34 -7.42
N PHE A 93 -15.69 -4.05 -8.56
CA PHE A 93 -14.28 -4.30 -8.84
C PHE A 93 -13.42 -3.06 -8.57
N GLY A 94 -12.10 -3.21 -8.78
CA GLY A 94 -11.15 -2.15 -8.51
C GLY A 94 -11.24 -0.96 -9.48
N THR A 95 -10.87 0.23 -9.01
CA THR A 95 -10.73 1.48 -9.75
C THR A 95 -9.36 1.67 -10.39
N PHE A 96 -8.32 0.99 -9.90
CA PHE A 96 -6.92 1.11 -10.35
C PHE A 96 -6.21 -0.24 -10.50
N ALA A 97 -6.84 -1.34 -10.07
CA ALA A 97 -6.37 -2.69 -10.34
C ALA A 97 -6.22 -2.94 -11.86
N PRO A 98 -5.20 -3.72 -12.29
CA PRO A 98 -5.03 -4.08 -13.69
C PRO A 98 -6.29 -4.72 -14.28
N ILE A 99 -6.47 -4.57 -15.60
CA ILE A 99 -7.49 -5.25 -16.39
C ILE A 99 -6.77 -6.28 -17.27
N THR A 100 -7.24 -7.52 -17.30
CA THR A 100 -6.58 -8.63 -18.02
C THR A 100 -7.51 -9.28 -19.02
N VAL A 101 -6.98 -9.64 -20.19
CA VAL A 101 -7.68 -10.43 -21.20
C VAL A 101 -6.72 -11.36 -21.93
N SER A 102 -7.02 -12.65 -21.93
CA SER A 102 -6.24 -13.72 -22.56
C SER A 102 -6.78 -14.08 -23.95
N PHE A 103 -5.89 -14.58 -24.80
CA PHE A 103 -6.18 -14.96 -26.19
C PHE A 103 -5.75 -16.40 -26.46
N ASP A 104 -6.43 -17.08 -27.39
CA ASP A 104 -6.12 -18.46 -27.77
C ASP A 104 -4.78 -18.62 -28.54
N ARG A 105 -4.13 -17.49 -28.84
CA ARG A 105 -2.84 -17.41 -29.52
C ARG A 105 -2.18 -16.03 -29.28
N PRO A 106 -0.90 -15.86 -29.67
CA PRO A 106 -0.18 -14.60 -29.50
C PRO A 106 -0.76 -13.39 -30.27
N LEU A 107 -0.54 -12.20 -29.72
CA LEU A 107 -0.75 -10.91 -30.37
C LEU A 107 0.57 -10.39 -31.00
N ASP A 108 0.49 -9.41 -31.89
CA ASP A 108 1.67 -8.62 -32.30
C ASP A 108 2.08 -7.67 -31.18
N VAL A 109 2.92 -8.15 -30.25
CA VAL A 109 3.36 -7.40 -29.07
C VAL A 109 4.15 -6.14 -29.45
N ALA A 110 4.94 -6.18 -30.53
CA ALA A 110 5.73 -5.05 -30.97
C ALA A 110 4.85 -3.91 -31.48
N ALA A 111 3.76 -4.22 -32.20
CA ALA A 111 2.78 -3.23 -32.64
C ALA A 111 2.00 -2.57 -31.48
N LEU A 112 1.99 -3.20 -30.29
CA LEU A 112 1.30 -2.68 -29.11
C LEU A 112 2.11 -1.68 -28.31
N ASP A 113 3.43 -1.68 -28.44
CA ASP A 113 4.32 -0.75 -27.75
C ASP A 113 3.86 0.71 -28.00
N GLY A 114 3.42 1.34 -26.92
CA GLY A 114 2.85 2.68 -26.93
C GLY A 114 3.89 3.79 -26.99
N ARG A 115 5.19 3.49 -26.92
CA ARG A 115 6.26 4.50 -26.98
C ARG A 115 6.18 5.29 -28.29
N GLY A 116 6.02 6.61 -28.17
CA GLY A 116 5.84 7.51 -29.31
C GLY A 116 4.48 7.43 -30.02
N ARG A 117 3.52 6.65 -29.51
CA ARG A 117 2.14 6.58 -29.99
C ARG A 117 1.23 7.46 -29.13
N ALA A 118 0.42 8.29 -29.77
CA ALA A 118 -0.59 9.09 -29.07
C ALA A 118 -1.57 8.15 -28.32
N PRO A 119 -1.91 8.42 -27.04
CA PRO A 119 -2.84 7.60 -26.26
C PRO A 119 -4.22 7.43 -26.91
N GLU A 120 -4.64 8.39 -27.73
CA GLU A 120 -5.88 8.36 -28.48
C GLU A 120 -5.92 7.20 -29.49
N ASP A 121 -4.76 6.80 -30.01
CA ASP A 121 -4.58 5.75 -31.02
C ASP A 121 -4.41 4.35 -30.42
N ASP A 122 -4.56 4.20 -29.10
CA ASP A 122 -4.46 2.90 -28.45
C ASP A 122 -5.55 1.92 -28.93
N PRO A 123 -5.21 0.62 -29.11
CA PRO A 123 -6.15 -0.40 -29.56
C PRO A 123 -7.14 -0.85 -28.46
N VAL A 124 -7.04 -0.26 -27.27
CA VAL A 124 -7.91 -0.52 -26.12
C VAL A 124 -8.50 0.80 -25.65
N VAL A 125 -9.83 0.83 -25.50
CA VAL A 125 -10.58 2.00 -25.03
C VAL A 125 -11.38 1.61 -23.81
N ILE A 126 -11.25 2.40 -22.74
CA ILE A 126 -12.08 2.26 -21.53
C ILE A 126 -12.96 3.49 -21.44
N VAL A 127 -14.27 3.29 -21.37
CA VAL A 127 -15.25 4.39 -21.37
C VAL A 127 -16.36 4.17 -20.36
N ASP A 128 -16.74 5.23 -19.63
CA ASP A 128 -17.88 5.18 -18.70
C ASP A 128 -19.19 5.09 -19.49
N VAL A 129 -19.98 4.04 -19.24
CA VAL A 129 -21.29 3.81 -19.88
C VAL A 129 -22.46 4.04 -18.92
N SER A 130 -22.19 4.45 -17.69
CA SER A 130 -23.22 4.73 -16.70
C SER A 130 -23.91 6.06 -16.99
N GLU A 131 -25.19 6.14 -16.67
CA GLU A 131 -25.94 7.39 -16.77
C GLU A 131 -25.35 8.51 -15.91
N GLY A 132 -25.49 9.76 -16.35
CA GLY A 132 -25.06 10.95 -15.60
C GLY A 132 -23.98 11.78 -16.31
N GLU A 133 -23.37 12.68 -15.54
CA GLU A 133 -22.44 13.71 -16.04
C GLU A 133 -21.20 13.12 -16.73
N HIS A 134 -20.67 12.01 -16.22
CA HIS A 134 -19.45 11.37 -16.71
C HIS A 134 -19.69 10.38 -17.85
N PHE A 135 -20.93 10.22 -18.34
CA PHE A 135 -21.23 9.31 -19.44
C PHE A 135 -20.34 9.62 -20.65
N GLY A 136 -19.64 8.60 -21.17
CA GLY A 136 -18.73 8.73 -22.30
C GLY A 136 -17.35 9.31 -21.97
N GLU A 137 -16.97 9.46 -20.70
CA GLU A 137 -15.60 9.82 -20.32
C GLU A 137 -14.63 8.65 -20.65
N ARG A 138 -13.56 8.94 -21.40
CA ARG A 138 -12.52 7.96 -21.80
C ARG A 138 -11.35 7.99 -20.82
N PHE A 139 -10.78 6.83 -20.56
CA PHE A 139 -9.56 6.65 -19.77
C PHE A 139 -8.45 6.06 -20.63
N PHE A 140 -7.25 6.64 -20.52
CA PHE A 140 -6.06 6.18 -21.22
C PHE A 140 -5.33 5.08 -20.44
N VAL A 141 -4.54 4.28 -21.16
CA VAL A 141 -3.91 3.08 -20.65
C VAL A 141 -2.40 3.10 -20.89
N ASP A 142 -1.66 2.38 -20.04
CA ASP A 142 -0.26 2.06 -20.30
C ASP A 142 -0.17 0.75 -21.08
N LEU A 143 0.29 0.83 -22.33
CA LEU A 143 0.63 -0.30 -23.19
C LEU A 143 2.10 -0.20 -23.59
N GLY A 144 3.00 -0.14 -22.60
CA GLY A 144 4.45 -0.10 -22.83
C GLY A 144 5.08 1.29 -22.83
N ARG A 145 4.31 2.33 -22.44
CA ARG A 145 4.82 3.71 -22.30
C ARG A 145 5.75 3.88 -21.11
N GLY A 146 5.74 2.97 -20.14
CA GLY A 146 6.69 2.94 -19.03
C GLY A 146 6.20 3.63 -17.76
N HIS A 147 4.88 3.84 -17.60
CA HIS A 147 4.32 4.41 -16.37
C HIS A 147 4.37 3.42 -15.20
N PHE A 148 4.37 2.11 -15.48
CA PHE A 148 4.43 1.05 -14.48
C PHE A 148 5.66 0.15 -14.66
N PRO A 149 6.88 0.67 -14.42
CA PRO A 149 8.09 -0.15 -14.51
C PRO A 149 8.10 -1.24 -13.44
N LEU A 150 8.64 -2.41 -13.78
CA LEU A 150 8.70 -3.61 -12.90
C LEU A 150 10.10 -3.93 -12.38
N SER A 151 11.14 -3.33 -12.97
CA SER A 151 12.54 -3.63 -12.64
C SER A 151 12.86 -3.34 -11.18
N LEU A 152 13.57 -4.27 -10.56
CA LEU A 152 13.87 -4.28 -9.12
C LEU A 152 15.13 -3.49 -8.80
N PRO A 153 15.19 -2.77 -7.67
CA PRO A 153 16.43 -2.17 -7.21
C PRO A 153 17.48 -3.21 -6.77
N ARG A 154 17.05 -4.35 -6.24
CA ARG A 154 17.90 -5.46 -5.77
C ARG A 154 17.30 -6.80 -6.22
N PRO A 155 17.71 -7.35 -7.39
CA PRO A 155 17.19 -8.62 -7.92
C PRO A 155 17.38 -9.83 -6.98
N ASP A 156 18.46 -9.84 -6.20
CA ASP A 156 18.90 -10.95 -5.34
C ASP A 156 18.32 -10.91 -3.91
N ALA A 157 17.38 -10.02 -3.63
CA ALA A 157 16.84 -9.80 -2.28
C ALA A 157 15.76 -10.80 -1.84
N TYR A 158 15.29 -11.70 -2.71
CA TYR A 158 14.07 -12.49 -2.52
C TYR A 158 14.32 -13.89 -1.95
N PHE A 159 15.10 -13.89 -0.87
CA PHE A 159 15.32 -14.97 0.09
C PHE A 159 16.17 -16.14 -0.43
N ASP A 160 16.70 -16.92 0.52
CA ASP A 160 17.68 -17.96 0.21
C ASP A 160 17.10 -19.04 -0.72
N GLY A 161 17.92 -19.51 -1.66
CA GLY A 161 17.55 -20.57 -2.62
C GLY A 161 16.59 -20.13 -3.72
N ASP A 162 16.46 -18.84 -4.02
CA ASP A 162 15.64 -18.35 -5.14
C ASP A 162 16.16 -18.86 -6.51
N PRO A 163 15.39 -19.68 -7.26
CA PRO A 163 15.80 -20.12 -8.60
C PRO A 163 15.87 -18.98 -9.62
N ARG A 164 15.30 -17.82 -9.29
CA ARG A 164 15.28 -16.60 -10.10
C ARG A 164 16.06 -15.45 -9.43
N SER A 165 17.11 -15.77 -8.65
CA SER A 165 17.88 -14.77 -7.87
C SER A 165 18.50 -13.63 -8.71
N ASP A 166 18.68 -13.84 -10.01
CA ASP A 166 19.20 -12.87 -10.98
C ASP A 166 18.11 -12.22 -11.85
N GLY A 167 16.84 -12.62 -11.71
CA GLY A 167 15.74 -12.09 -12.51
C GLY A 167 15.40 -10.65 -12.16
N SER A 168 15.23 -9.81 -13.19
CA SER A 168 15.03 -8.35 -13.05
C SER A 168 13.76 -7.93 -12.29
N ASN A 169 12.74 -8.80 -12.20
CA ASN A 169 11.43 -8.46 -11.64
C ASN A 169 10.72 -9.65 -10.95
N LEU A 170 9.70 -9.37 -10.14
CA LEU A 170 8.89 -10.40 -9.46
C LEU A 170 7.68 -10.90 -10.26
N TYR A 171 7.32 -10.22 -11.34
CA TYR A 171 5.95 -10.22 -11.87
C TYR A 171 5.80 -11.06 -13.16
N VAL A 172 6.72 -10.94 -14.11
CA VAL A 172 6.74 -11.67 -15.40
C VAL A 172 8.08 -12.40 -15.60
N GLU A 173 8.04 -13.49 -16.35
CA GLU A 173 9.18 -14.38 -16.56
C GLU A 173 10.35 -13.70 -17.28
N THR A 174 11.56 -14.04 -16.86
CA THR A 174 12.83 -13.46 -17.31
C THR A 174 13.79 -14.49 -17.93
N ARG A 175 13.39 -15.76 -18.00
CA ARG A 175 14.18 -16.86 -18.52
C ARG A 175 13.43 -17.58 -19.63
N ASN A 176 14.19 -18.05 -20.60
CA ASN A 176 13.71 -18.94 -21.65
C ASN A 176 14.21 -20.36 -21.32
N GLU A 177 13.27 -21.26 -21.04
CA GLU A 177 13.57 -22.65 -20.67
C GLU A 177 13.60 -23.59 -21.88
N ASP A 178 13.01 -23.20 -23.01
CA ASP A 178 13.04 -23.96 -24.27
C ASP A 178 14.44 -23.90 -24.92
N LYS A 179 15.35 -24.71 -24.38
CA LYS A 179 16.78 -24.70 -24.76
C LYS A 179 16.99 -25.26 -26.16
N ASN A 180 16.08 -26.09 -26.64
CA ASN A 180 16.21 -26.77 -27.93
C ASN A 180 15.26 -26.24 -29.01
N GLY A 181 14.33 -25.35 -28.66
CA GLY A 181 13.42 -24.66 -29.57
C GLY A 181 12.28 -25.53 -30.10
N ASN A 182 11.90 -26.59 -29.39
CA ASN A 182 10.83 -27.51 -29.81
C ASN A 182 9.44 -27.10 -29.26
N GLY A 183 9.37 -26.16 -28.31
CA GLY A 183 8.15 -25.74 -27.65
C GLY A 183 7.51 -26.80 -26.74
N GLU A 184 8.26 -27.81 -26.31
CA GLU A 184 7.83 -28.85 -25.36
C GLU A 184 8.72 -28.80 -24.11
N LEU A 185 8.14 -28.93 -22.92
CA LEU A 185 8.91 -28.98 -21.67
C LEU A 185 9.70 -30.30 -21.57
N ASP A 186 11.00 -30.27 -21.85
CA ASP A 186 11.87 -31.43 -21.76
C ASP A 186 12.47 -31.63 -20.35
N PRO A 187 12.89 -32.86 -20.00
CA PRO A 187 13.59 -33.12 -18.73
C PRO A 187 14.81 -32.22 -18.54
N GLY A 188 14.83 -31.43 -17.46
CA GLY A 188 15.91 -30.49 -17.12
C GLY A 188 15.75 -29.07 -17.70
N GLU A 189 14.60 -28.78 -18.33
CA GLU A 189 14.24 -27.42 -18.75
C GLU A 189 13.52 -26.64 -17.65
N ASP A 190 12.58 -27.28 -16.94
CA ASP A 190 11.83 -26.77 -15.78
C ASP A 190 12.78 -26.37 -14.63
N SER A 191 13.21 -25.10 -14.61
CA SER A 191 14.30 -24.63 -13.76
C SER A 191 13.82 -24.01 -12.45
N ASP A 192 12.54 -23.71 -12.30
CA ASP A 192 11.91 -23.32 -11.03
C ASP A 192 10.93 -24.35 -10.47
N GLY A 193 10.61 -25.41 -11.20
CA GLY A 193 9.82 -26.55 -10.71
C GLY A 193 8.32 -26.35 -10.79
N ASP A 194 7.83 -25.39 -11.57
CA ASP A 194 6.40 -25.09 -11.68
C ASP A 194 5.67 -25.94 -12.74
N SER A 195 6.42 -26.77 -13.49
CA SER A 195 5.95 -27.66 -14.56
C SER A 195 5.37 -26.94 -15.78
N VAL A 196 5.77 -25.69 -16.01
CA VAL A 196 5.48 -24.89 -17.21
C VAL A 196 6.76 -24.75 -18.03
N LEU A 197 6.61 -24.62 -19.36
CA LEU A 197 7.73 -24.22 -20.22
C LEU A 197 7.77 -22.70 -20.28
N ASP A 198 8.75 -22.13 -19.60
CA ASP A 198 8.90 -20.69 -19.48
C ASP A 198 9.53 -20.04 -20.71
N PHE A 199 9.00 -18.86 -21.06
CA PHE A 199 9.56 -18.00 -22.10
C PHE A 199 9.84 -16.62 -21.54
N GLN A 200 11.02 -16.09 -21.84
CA GLN A 200 11.44 -14.77 -21.42
C GLN A 200 10.47 -13.70 -21.94
N ASN A 201 9.96 -12.85 -21.04
CA ASN A 201 8.90 -11.88 -21.35
C ASN A 201 9.45 -10.53 -21.86
N THR A 202 10.25 -10.59 -22.91
CA THR A 202 10.86 -9.44 -23.59
C THR A 202 10.39 -9.32 -25.04
N PHE A 203 10.76 -8.23 -25.75
CA PHE A 203 10.42 -8.05 -27.16
C PHE A 203 11.09 -9.10 -28.05
N GLY A 204 12.40 -9.30 -27.88
CA GLY A 204 13.20 -10.38 -28.44
C GLY A 204 13.65 -11.39 -27.38
N PRO A 205 13.93 -12.65 -27.75
CA PRO A 205 14.26 -13.72 -26.81
C PRO A 205 15.61 -13.56 -26.09
N ASP A 206 16.50 -12.71 -26.61
CA ASP A 206 17.84 -12.44 -26.07
C ASP A 206 17.98 -10.99 -25.53
N ASP A 207 16.88 -10.25 -25.46
CA ASP A 207 16.91 -8.85 -25.00
C ASP A 207 17.25 -8.77 -23.50
N ASP A 208 17.80 -7.64 -23.10
CA ASP A 208 18.04 -7.35 -21.68
C ASP A 208 16.72 -7.29 -20.91
N THR A 209 16.66 -7.89 -19.73
CA THR A 209 15.41 -8.02 -18.95
C THR A 209 15.10 -6.80 -18.08
N ASP A 210 16.00 -5.82 -17.98
CA ASP A 210 15.74 -4.52 -17.39
C ASP A 210 15.26 -3.49 -18.44
N GLU A 211 15.84 -3.50 -19.65
CA GLU A 211 15.53 -2.54 -20.71
C GLU A 211 14.44 -3.02 -21.70
N GLY A 212 14.44 -4.32 -22.03
CA GLY A 212 13.59 -4.94 -23.06
C GLY A 212 12.32 -5.60 -22.52
N LEU A 213 12.02 -5.43 -21.23
CA LEU A 213 10.90 -6.09 -20.54
C LEU A 213 9.55 -5.62 -21.08
N VAL A 214 8.69 -6.57 -21.44
CA VAL A 214 7.31 -6.29 -21.83
C VAL A 214 6.44 -6.29 -20.57
N THR A 215 5.95 -5.13 -20.15
CA THR A 215 5.18 -4.98 -18.90
C THR A 215 3.67 -5.08 -19.07
N PHE A 216 3.17 -5.04 -20.32
CA PHE A 216 1.75 -4.95 -20.66
C PHE A 216 1.20 -6.22 -21.34
N TYR A 217 2.03 -7.23 -21.57
CA TYR A 217 1.63 -8.50 -22.18
C TYR A 217 2.45 -9.63 -21.57
N GLU A 218 1.79 -10.75 -21.31
CA GLU A 218 2.40 -11.96 -20.75
C GLU A 218 2.30 -13.10 -21.76
N ARG A 219 3.46 -13.62 -22.17
CA ARG A 219 3.59 -14.58 -23.29
C ARG A 219 3.15 -16.00 -22.93
N GLU A 220 3.32 -16.41 -21.67
CA GLU A 220 3.05 -17.77 -21.17
C GLU A 220 1.58 -18.20 -21.41
N THR A 221 0.65 -17.27 -21.22
CA THR A 221 -0.82 -17.43 -21.29
C THR A 221 -1.46 -16.54 -22.35
N ASN A 222 -0.65 -15.83 -23.14
CA ASN A 222 -1.09 -14.86 -24.14
C ASN A 222 -2.04 -13.80 -23.56
N THR A 223 -1.69 -13.24 -22.40
CA THR A 223 -2.55 -12.33 -21.65
C THR A 223 -2.11 -10.88 -21.82
N LEU A 224 -3.02 -10.04 -22.34
CA LEU A 224 -2.86 -8.60 -22.32
C LEU A 224 -3.18 -8.05 -20.92
N MET A 225 -2.26 -7.27 -20.36
CA MET A 225 -2.36 -6.62 -19.05
C MET A 225 -2.49 -5.11 -19.26
N ILE A 226 -3.70 -4.61 -19.06
CA ILE A 226 -4.07 -3.22 -19.30
C ILE A 226 -4.06 -2.47 -17.96
N ARG A 227 -3.34 -1.36 -17.90
CA ARG A 227 -3.26 -0.50 -16.71
C ARG A 227 -3.82 0.88 -17.05
N THR A 228 -4.78 1.38 -16.27
CA THR A 228 -5.27 2.75 -16.47
C THR A 228 -4.25 3.76 -15.93
N LEU A 229 -4.03 4.86 -16.64
CA LEU A 229 -3.10 5.92 -16.18
C LEU A 229 -3.68 6.75 -15.02
N LEU A 230 -5.01 6.75 -14.90
CA LEU A 230 -5.75 7.43 -13.84
C LEU A 230 -6.69 6.42 -13.14
N PRO A 231 -6.97 6.61 -11.83
CA PRO A 231 -7.99 5.82 -11.17
C PRO A 231 -9.36 6.10 -11.79
N LEU A 232 -10.10 5.04 -12.07
CA LEU A 232 -11.50 5.09 -12.47
C LEU A 232 -12.35 5.66 -11.33
N ARG A 233 -13.53 6.17 -11.66
CA ARG A 233 -14.48 6.65 -10.64
C ARG A 233 -15.17 5.46 -9.98
N GLU A 234 -15.30 5.52 -8.67
CA GLU A 234 -16.07 4.55 -7.87
C GLU A 234 -17.56 4.55 -8.25
N ASN A 235 -18.23 3.40 -8.08
CA ASN A 235 -19.66 3.20 -8.34
C ASN A 235 -20.11 3.51 -9.79
N ARG A 236 -19.27 3.19 -10.77
CA ARG A 236 -19.56 3.39 -12.20
C ARG A 236 -19.36 2.09 -12.98
N THR A 237 -20.13 1.92 -14.03
CA THR A 237 -19.98 0.84 -15.01
C THR A 237 -19.18 1.35 -16.20
N TYR A 238 -18.09 0.65 -16.50
CA TYR A 238 -17.21 0.92 -17.62
C TYR A 238 -17.37 -0.15 -18.69
N ALA A 239 -17.26 0.25 -19.95
CA ALA A 239 -17.02 -0.67 -21.05
C ALA A 239 -15.54 -0.68 -21.39
N VAL A 240 -14.95 -1.88 -21.45
CA VAL A 240 -13.64 -2.10 -22.07
C VAL A 240 -13.87 -2.52 -23.50
N VAL A 241 -13.25 -1.83 -24.44
CA VAL A 241 -13.41 -2.02 -25.88
C VAL A 241 -12.06 -2.38 -26.47
N LEU A 242 -11.94 -3.60 -26.98
CA LEU A 242 -10.85 -3.99 -27.86
C LEU A 242 -11.24 -3.57 -29.28
N THR A 243 -10.44 -2.70 -29.89
CA THR A 243 -10.71 -2.22 -31.24
C THR A 243 -10.21 -3.21 -32.28
N ALA A 244 -10.64 -3.02 -33.53
CA ALA A 244 -10.16 -3.80 -34.66
C ALA A 244 -8.65 -3.62 -34.94
N LEU A 245 -8.00 -2.62 -34.32
CA LEU A 245 -6.57 -2.38 -34.41
C LEU A 245 -5.73 -3.37 -33.60
N LEU A 246 -6.32 -4.13 -32.68
CA LEU A 246 -5.63 -5.20 -31.96
C LEU A 246 -5.51 -6.43 -32.89
N HIS A 247 -4.28 -6.84 -33.24
CA HIS A 247 -4.02 -7.89 -34.23
C HIS A 247 -2.91 -8.87 -33.81
N ASP A 248 -2.85 -10.02 -34.50
CA ASP A 248 -1.69 -10.91 -34.51
C ASP A 248 -0.61 -10.44 -35.50
N GLU A 249 0.56 -11.06 -35.50
CA GLU A 249 1.67 -10.75 -36.41
C GLU A 249 1.32 -10.89 -37.91
N ALA A 250 0.20 -11.57 -38.24
CA ALA A 250 -0.32 -11.68 -39.61
C ALA A 250 -1.30 -10.55 -39.97
N GLY A 251 -1.49 -9.56 -39.09
CA GLY A 251 -2.41 -8.44 -39.25
C GLY A 251 -3.87 -8.83 -39.13
N GLN A 252 -4.20 -10.00 -38.57
CA GLN A 252 -5.59 -10.41 -38.35
C GLN A 252 -6.10 -9.87 -37.02
N SER A 253 -7.21 -9.14 -37.08
CA SER A 253 -7.85 -8.55 -35.89
C SER A 253 -8.34 -9.61 -34.91
N VAL A 254 -8.26 -9.30 -33.61
CA VAL A 254 -8.83 -10.13 -32.55
C VAL A 254 -10.33 -10.36 -32.73
N ARG A 255 -10.87 -11.42 -32.13
CA ARG A 255 -12.25 -11.85 -32.34
C ARG A 255 -12.95 -12.19 -31.04
N SER A 256 -14.24 -11.81 -30.99
CA SER A 256 -15.16 -12.29 -29.97
C SER A 256 -15.35 -13.81 -30.05
N PRO A 257 -15.46 -14.50 -28.89
CA PRO A 257 -15.82 -15.92 -28.84
C PRO A 257 -17.31 -16.16 -29.07
N PHE A 258 -18.12 -15.10 -29.20
CA PHE A 258 -19.57 -15.15 -29.36
C PHE A 258 -20.01 -14.74 -30.77
N ASP A 259 -21.29 -14.95 -31.05
CA ASP A 259 -22.00 -14.49 -32.26
C ASP A 259 -22.03 -12.96 -32.42
N PHE A 260 -21.87 -12.24 -31.31
CA PHE A 260 -21.82 -10.79 -31.22
C PHE A 260 -20.51 -10.38 -30.56
N VAL A 261 -20.11 -9.11 -30.71
CA VAL A 261 -18.86 -8.57 -30.16
C VAL A 261 -18.80 -8.53 -28.62
N HIS A 262 -19.81 -9.06 -27.92
CA HIS A 262 -19.87 -9.16 -26.46
C HIS A 262 -20.82 -10.29 -26.04
N HIS A 263 -20.83 -10.63 -24.75
CA HIS A 263 -21.79 -11.58 -24.18
C HIS A 263 -23.19 -10.95 -24.02
N LEU A 264 -24.26 -11.68 -24.39
CA LEU A 264 -25.62 -11.13 -24.45
C LEU A 264 -26.21 -10.68 -23.10
N GLN A 265 -25.71 -11.18 -21.97
CA GLN A 265 -26.15 -10.70 -20.65
C GLN A 265 -25.71 -9.25 -20.36
N GLN A 266 -24.75 -8.71 -21.12
CA GLN A 266 -24.27 -7.33 -20.98
C GLN A 266 -24.92 -6.37 -21.98
N SER A 267 -25.86 -6.83 -22.84
CA SER A 267 -26.50 -6.01 -23.87
C SER A 267 -27.14 -4.73 -23.31
N GLU A 268 -27.79 -4.80 -22.15
CA GLU A 268 -28.46 -3.64 -21.54
C GLU A 268 -27.46 -2.55 -21.14
N ALA A 269 -26.42 -2.92 -20.37
CA ALA A 269 -25.38 -1.99 -19.92
C ALA A 269 -24.60 -1.38 -21.10
N LEU A 270 -24.42 -2.16 -22.17
CA LEU A 270 -23.73 -1.74 -23.39
C LEU A 270 -24.62 -0.97 -24.37
N GLY A 271 -25.94 -0.89 -24.14
CA GLY A 271 -26.91 -0.38 -25.12
C GLY A 271 -26.64 1.04 -25.62
N ARG A 272 -25.91 1.86 -24.85
CA ARG A 272 -25.51 3.22 -25.20
C ARG A 272 -24.03 3.38 -25.57
N LEU A 273 -23.28 2.29 -25.71
CA LEU A 273 -21.85 2.34 -26.02
C LEU A 273 -21.56 3.11 -27.32
N GLY A 274 -22.43 2.99 -28.34
CA GLY A 274 -22.29 3.75 -29.58
C GLY A 274 -22.28 5.28 -29.37
N ASP A 275 -23.14 5.79 -28.49
CA ASP A 275 -23.17 7.22 -28.14
C ASP A 275 -21.90 7.66 -27.39
N ALA A 276 -21.38 6.79 -26.52
CA ALA A 276 -20.17 7.04 -25.75
C ALA A 276 -18.93 7.07 -26.65
N LEU A 277 -18.80 6.11 -27.58
CA LEU A 277 -17.71 6.02 -28.53
C LEU A 277 -17.70 7.19 -29.53
N ALA A 278 -18.88 7.65 -29.96
CA ALA A 278 -18.99 8.76 -30.91
C ALA A 278 -18.37 10.07 -30.38
N LYS A 279 -18.23 10.24 -29.06
CA LYS A 279 -17.53 11.38 -28.44
C LYS A 279 -16.02 11.39 -28.69
N HIS A 280 -15.46 10.23 -29.04
CA HIS A 280 -14.03 9.99 -29.28
C HIS A 280 -13.77 9.58 -30.73
N GLU A 281 -14.66 9.96 -31.65
CA GLU A 281 -14.54 9.66 -33.09
C GLU A 281 -14.52 8.15 -33.43
N LEU A 282 -15.01 7.32 -32.51
CA LEU A 282 -15.16 5.87 -32.69
C LEU A 282 -16.62 5.49 -32.89
N ASN A 283 -16.87 4.33 -33.48
CA ASN A 283 -18.20 3.80 -33.73
C ASN A 283 -18.25 2.27 -33.51
N LEU A 284 -19.44 1.68 -33.61
CA LEU A 284 -19.63 0.25 -33.35
C LEU A 284 -18.86 -0.65 -34.34
N ASP A 285 -18.54 -0.15 -35.55
CA ASP A 285 -17.77 -0.92 -36.52
C ASP A 285 -16.29 -1.06 -36.15
N ASP A 286 -15.79 -0.23 -35.23
CA ASP A 286 -14.41 -0.28 -34.74
C ASP A 286 -14.22 -1.36 -33.65
N ILE A 287 -15.32 -1.92 -33.11
CA ILE A 287 -15.28 -2.90 -32.02
C ILE A 287 -14.97 -4.30 -32.55
N ALA A 288 -13.93 -4.92 -32.00
CA ALA A 288 -13.62 -6.34 -32.15
C ALA A 288 -14.21 -7.19 -31.01
N PHE A 289 -14.08 -6.72 -29.78
CA PHE A 289 -14.70 -7.31 -28.59
C PHE A 289 -14.91 -6.26 -27.49
N THR A 290 -15.97 -6.40 -26.70
CA THR A 290 -16.22 -5.51 -25.56
C THR A 290 -16.92 -6.23 -24.41
N TRP A 291 -16.68 -5.78 -23.19
CA TRP A 291 -17.37 -6.22 -21.97
C TRP A 291 -17.50 -5.07 -20.97
N THR A 292 -18.31 -5.27 -19.94
CA THR A 292 -18.48 -4.29 -18.86
C THR A 292 -17.95 -4.79 -17.53
N PHE A 293 -17.54 -3.85 -16.68
CA PHE A 293 -17.36 -4.08 -15.25
C PHE A 293 -17.79 -2.84 -14.44
N THR A 294 -18.31 -3.05 -13.23
CA THR A 294 -18.70 -1.99 -12.29
C THR A 294 -17.66 -1.82 -11.18
N THR A 295 -17.19 -0.60 -10.95
CA THR A 295 -16.25 -0.25 -9.86
C THR A 295 -16.95 -0.18 -8.50
N GLN A 296 -16.25 -0.61 -7.45
CA GLN A 296 -16.71 -0.62 -6.06
C GLN A 296 -16.77 0.79 -5.45
N SER A 297 -17.36 0.90 -4.26
CA SER A 297 -17.22 2.06 -3.38
C SER A 297 -15.84 2.03 -2.72
N VAL A 298 -15.00 3.03 -2.98
CA VAL A 298 -13.61 3.07 -2.51
C VAL A 298 -13.44 4.09 -1.39
N THR A 299 -13.86 5.34 -1.62
CA THR A 299 -13.60 6.46 -0.69
C THR A 299 -14.75 6.68 0.29
N LYS A 300 -15.95 6.18 -0.05
CA LYS A 300 -17.22 6.51 0.63
C LYS A 300 -17.26 6.15 2.10
N ASP A 301 -16.66 5.05 2.51
CA ASP A 301 -16.69 4.63 3.92
C ASP A 301 -16.00 5.65 4.83
N LEU A 302 -14.79 6.09 4.47
CA LEU A 302 -14.09 7.10 5.26
C LEU A 302 -14.78 8.47 5.21
N VAL A 303 -15.40 8.82 4.09
CA VAL A 303 -16.24 10.03 4.00
C VAL A 303 -17.42 9.95 4.96
N GLU A 304 -18.15 8.84 5.01
CA GLU A 304 -19.30 8.70 5.93
C GLU A 304 -18.88 8.54 7.40
N LEU A 305 -17.74 7.93 7.69
CA LEU A 305 -17.17 7.88 9.05
C LEU A 305 -16.78 9.29 9.53
N ARG A 306 -16.13 10.11 8.69
CA ARG A 306 -15.86 11.52 8.98
C ARG A 306 -17.16 12.29 9.26
N ARG A 307 -18.16 12.12 8.40
CA ARG A 307 -19.48 12.73 8.60
C ARG A 307 -20.12 12.29 9.91
N GLY A 308 -19.99 11.01 10.26
CA GLY A 308 -20.46 10.44 11.52
C GLY A 308 -19.83 11.08 12.75
N LEU A 309 -18.50 11.31 12.71
CA LEU A 309 -17.79 12.05 13.77
C LEU A 309 -18.36 13.47 13.97
N ASP A 310 -18.86 14.10 12.91
CA ASP A 310 -19.51 15.41 12.95
C ASP A 310 -21.03 15.35 13.23
N GLY A 311 -21.60 14.16 13.45
CA GLY A 311 -23.01 13.98 13.78
C GLY A 311 -23.95 13.89 12.57
N TYR A 312 -23.41 13.55 11.39
CA TYR A 312 -24.15 13.43 10.14
C TYR A 312 -24.14 12.00 9.59
N GLY A 313 -25.10 11.71 8.72
CA GLY A 313 -25.13 10.46 7.94
C GLY A 313 -25.49 9.23 8.78
N PRO A 314 -25.25 8.01 8.24
CA PRO A 314 -25.62 6.75 8.87
C PRO A 314 -24.93 6.49 10.22
N PHE A 315 -23.77 7.13 10.45
CA PHE A 315 -22.95 6.92 11.64
C PHE A 315 -22.95 8.13 12.59
N ALA A 316 -24.00 8.97 12.56
CA ALA A 316 -24.11 10.18 13.37
C ALA A 316 -23.94 9.95 14.89
N GLU A 317 -24.23 8.75 15.39
CA GLU A 317 -24.04 8.38 16.79
C GLU A 317 -22.56 8.44 17.23
N LEU A 318 -21.61 8.40 16.30
CA LEU A 318 -20.18 8.55 16.60
C LEU A 318 -19.87 9.89 17.27
N ALA A 319 -20.56 10.98 16.91
CA ALA A 319 -20.33 12.28 17.53
C ALA A 319 -20.67 12.30 19.03
N GLU A 320 -21.68 11.51 19.45
CA GLU A 320 -22.07 11.39 20.85
C GLU A 320 -21.14 10.45 21.62
N GLN A 321 -20.73 9.34 21.00
CA GLN A 321 -19.82 8.35 21.60
C GLN A 321 -18.37 8.86 21.70
N PHE A 322 -17.98 9.72 20.76
CA PHE A 322 -16.64 10.28 20.62
C PHE A 322 -16.74 11.81 20.49
N PRO A 323 -17.07 12.56 21.55
CA PRO A 323 -17.15 14.03 21.52
C PRO A 323 -15.76 14.64 21.41
N PRO A 324 -15.47 15.65 20.55
CA PRO A 324 -14.13 16.15 20.21
C PRO A 324 -13.40 16.81 21.39
N GLU A 325 -12.94 15.97 22.30
CA GLU A 325 -12.31 16.33 23.56
C GLU A 325 -11.06 15.46 23.79
N LEU A 326 -10.11 16.03 24.51
CA LEU A 326 -8.97 15.28 25.03
C LEU A 326 -9.40 14.43 26.22
N LEU A 327 -8.88 13.22 26.31
CA LEU A 327 -9.10 12.33 27.45
C LEU A 327 -8.26 12.78 28.65
N ARG A 328 -6.97 13.05 28.42
CA ARG A 328 -6.02 13.53 29.44
C ARG A 328 -4.79 14.16 28.81
N LEU A 329 -4.10 14.97 29.60
CA LEU A 329 -2.71 15.36 29.35
C LEU A 329 -1.78 14.40 30.08
N ASP A 330 -0.70 13.99 29.40
CA ASP A 330 0.33 13.16 29.98
C ASP A 330 1.40 14.07 30.61
N PRO A 331 1.79 13.86 31.89
CA PRO A 331 2.84 14.65 32.52
C PRO A 331 4.16 14.55 31.77
N MET A 332 4.80 15.70 31.53
CA MET A 332 6.08 15.81 30.84
C MET A 332 7.24 16.04 31.82
N LEU A 333 6.96 16.66 32.97
CA LEU A 333 7.94 16.99 33.99
C LEU A 333 7.60 16.34 35.33
N ASP A 334 8.61 16.21 36.20
CA ASP A 334 8.41 15.72 37.56
C ASP A 334 7.34 16.59 38.27
N PRO A 335 6.47 16.02 39.13
CA PRO A 335 5.38 16.76 39.80
C PRO A 335 5.82 17.93 40.69
N THR A 336 7.11 18.06 40.96
CA THR A 336 7.70 19.17 41.72
C THR A 336 7.99 20.41 40.86
N GLU A 337 8.02 20.24 39.54
CA GLU A 337 8.23 21.34 38.59
C GLU A 337 6.96 22.17 38.44
N ASP A 338 7.14 23.43 38.05
CA ASP A 338 6.01 24.27 37.67
C ASP A 338 5.43 23.76 36.35
N HIS A 339 4.10 23.77 36.23
CA HIS A 339 3.40 23.39 35.00
C HIS A 339 3.79 22.00 34.44
N PRO A 340 3.62 20.89 35.18
CA PRO A 340 4.19 19.58 34.83
C PRO A 340 3.62 18.93 33.56
N ALA A 341 2.52 19.44 33.00
CA ALA A 341 1.90 18.96 31.77
C ALA A 341 2.53 19.52 30.48
N ILE A 342 3.42 20.53 30.59
CA ILE A 342 4.12 21.13 29.44
C ILE A 342 5.64 21.01 29.62
N LEU A 343 6.35 20.75 28.52
CA LEU A 343 7.81 20.73 28.48
C LEU A 343 8.32 22.00 27.78
N GLN A 344 8.97 22.89 28.51
CA GLN A 344 9.48 24.16 27.96
C GLN A 344 10.59 23.91 26.93
N GLY A 345 10.61 24.71 25.87
CA GLY A 345 11.54 24.61 24.75
C GLY A 345 13.00 24.73 25.17
N ASP A 346 13.33 25.57 26.15
CA ASP A 346 14.70 25.69 26.68
C ASP A 346 15.17 24.41 27.38
N LYS A 347 14.26 23.72 28.06
CA LYS A 347 14.52 22.45 28.74
C LYS A 347 14.66 21.31 27.73
N LEU A 348 13.81 21.29 26.71
CA LEU A 348 13.95 20.39 25.55
C LEU A 348 15.29 20.59 24.82
N ASN A 349 15.70 21.84 24.57
CA ASN A 349 16.99 22.17 23.97
C ASN A 349 18.18 21.67 24.80
N THR A 350 18.06 21.78 26.13
CA THR A 350 19.06 21.24 27.07
C THR A 350 19.13 19.72 26.96
N ALA A 351 17.99 19.03 26.89
CA ALA A 351 17.94 17.59 26.66
C ALA A 351 18.61 17.22 25.31
N PHE A 352 18.25 17.87 24.20
CA PHE A 352 18.86 17.61 22.90
C PHE A 352 20.37 17.79 22.89
N SER A 353 20.89 18.80 23.58
CA SER A 353 22.35 18.99 23.70
C SER A 353 23.08 17.80 24.33
N LEU A 354 22.38 16.94 25.08
CA LEU A 354 22.92 15.75 25.74
C LEU A 354 22.65 14.44 24.97
N ILE A 355 21.52 14.34 24.25
CA ILE A 355 21.08 13.08 23.62
C ILE A 355 21.06 13.09 22.09
N ALA A 356 20.97 14.26 21.43
CA ALA A 356 20.89 14.33 19.96
C ALA A 356 22.10 13.76 19.20
N PRO A 357 23.34 13.72 19.74
CA PRO A 357 24.43 12.98 19.07
C PRO A 357 24.11 11.50 18.82
N SER A 358 23.22 10.88 19.61
CA SER A 358 22.86 9.47 19.50
C SER A 358 21.79 9.18 18.45
N PHE A 359 21.06 10.19 17.95
CA PHE A 359 19.93 9.97 17.01
C PHE A 359 19.81 10.99 15.86
N VAL A 360 20.56 12.10 15.88
CA VAL A 360 20.58 13.10 14.79
C VAL A 360 21.85 12.95 13.96
N SER A 361 23.00 13.28 14.54
CA SER A 361 24.31 13.20 13.90
C SER A 361 25.42 13.44 14.93
N SER A 362 26.58 12.81 14.72
CA SER A 362 27.81 13.11 15.47
C SER A 362 28.54 14.37 14.95
N ASP A 363 28.12 14.93 13.81
CA ASP A 363 28.70 16.16 13.27
C ASP A 363 28.23 17.39 14.09
N PRO A 364 29.16 18.15 14.70
CA PRO A 364 28.81 19.32 15.51
C PRO A 364 28.04 20.42 14.76
N VAL A 365 28.25 20.57 13.44
CA VAL A 365 27.58 21.60 12.63
C VAL A 365 26.13 21.22 12.39
N VAL A 366 25.86 19.96 12.04
CA VAL A 366 24.50 19.40 11.88
C VAL A 366 23.74 19.47 13.20
N LEU A 367 24.37 19.02 14.28
CA LEU A 367 23.79 19.03 15.62
C LEU A 367 23.43 20.45 16.06
N ARG A 368 24.30 21.43 15.79
CA ARG A 368 24.06 22.83 16.12
C ARG A 368 22.88 23.39 15.36
N ALA A 369 22.78 23.13 14.05
CA ALA A 369 21.66 23.57 13.23
C ALA A 369 20.33 22.98 13.71
N PHE A 370 20.32 21.68 14.03
CA PHE A 370 19.15 21.03 14.63
C PHE A 370 18.74 21.69 15.95
N ILE A 371 19.64 21.82 16.92
CA ILE A 371 19.33 22.42 18.23
C ILE A 371 18.91 23.89 18.08
N ASP A 372 19.57 24.66 17.21
CA ASP A 372 19.23 26.07 17.01
C ASP A 372 17.82 26.25 16.42
N SER A 373 17.32 25.29 15.62
CA SER A 373 15.95 25.33 15.11
C SER A 373 14.90 25.31 16.23
N TYR A 374 15.17 24.59 17.32
CA TYR A 374 14.25 24.42 18.45
C TYR A 374 14.18 25.62 19.39
N LYS A 375 14.99 26.66 19.18
CA LYS A 375 14.80 27.95 19.87
C LYS A 375 13.48 28.62 19.51
N ASN A 376 12.90 28.26 18.35
CA ASN A 376 11.59 28.71 17.90
C ASN A 376 10.42 28.00 18.58
N VAL A 377 10.65 26.92 19.33
CA VAL A 377 9.62 26.20 20.08
C VAL A 377 9.51 26.80 21.48
N ASP A 378 8.29 27.08 21.92
CA ASP A 378 8.01 27.61 23.26
C ASP A 378 7.84 26.48 24.27
N PHE A 379 6.97 25.53 23.95
CA PHE A 379 6.75 24.34 24.77
C PHE A 379 6.18 23.18 23.95
N VAL A 380 6.19 22.01 24.56
CA VAL A 380 5.60 20.77 24.03
C VAL A 380 4.51 20.31 24.98
N VAL A 381 3.38 19.90 24.42
CA VAL A 381 2.28 19.25 25.16
C VAL A 381 2.07 17.84 24.63
N ALA A 382 1.77 16.89 25.51
CA ALA A 382 1.40 15.53 25.15
C ALA A 382 0.15 15.07 25.91
N GLY A 383 -0.57 14.12 25.34
CA GLY A 383 -1.75 13.58 25.97
C GLY A 383 -2.39 12.49 25.14
N ARG A 384 -3.65 12.20 25.46
CA ARG A 384 -4.43 11.17 24.78
C ARG A 384 -5.84 11.65 24.48
N PHE A 385 -6.40 11.12 23.41
CA PHE A 385 -7.81 11.27 23.06
C PHE A 385 -8.44 9.91 22.77
N LEU A 386 -9.77 9.85 22.81
CA LEU A 386 -10.51 8.66 22.38
C LEU A 386 -10.84 8.75 20.89
N SER A 387 -10.49 7.69 20.16
CA SER A 387 -10.81 7.49 18.76
C SER A 387 -11.74 6.29 18.59
N PRO A 388 -12.67 6.31 17.61
CA PRO A 388 -13.40 5.11 17.22
C PRO A 388 -12.44 4.06 16.68
N TYR A 389 -12.46 2.88 17.30
CA TYR A 389 -11.62 1.76 16.90
C TYR A 389 -12.47 0.61 16.36
N LEU A 390 -12.27 0.32 15.07
CA LEU A 390 -13.09 -0.60 14.27
C LEU A 390 -12.40 -1.95 14.03
N MET A 391 -11.18 -2.12 14.55
CA MET A 391 -10.35 -3.33 14.42
C MET A 391 -10.40 -4.25 15.66
N GLY A 392 -11.35 -4.05 16.58
CA GLY A 392 -11.39 -4.85 17.81
C GLY A 392 -11.90 -6.28 17.61
N ASP A 393 -11.19 -7.28 18.19
CA ASP A 393 -11.60 -8.69 18.20
C ASP A 393 -12.98 -8.87 18.85
N ARG A 394 -13.85 -9.61 18.16
CA ARG A 394 -15.27 -9.82 18.50
C ARG A 394 -15.56 -11.19 19.08
N THR A 395 -14.62 -12.13 19.01
CA THR A 395 -14.87 -13.55 19.28
C THR A 395 -14.68 -13.94 20.74
N TYR A 396 -14.19 -13.02 21.58
CA TYR A 396 -13.84 -13.32 22.96
C TYR A 396 -14.25 -12.22 23.94
N ASP A 397 -14.82 -12.65 25.08
CA ASP A 397 -15.01 -11.79 26.26
C ASP A 397 -13.63 -11.49 26.83
N ARG A 398 -13.09 -10.33 26.43
CA ARG A 398 -11.82 -9.84 26.97
C ARG A 398 -11.96 -9.86 28.50
N GLY A 399 -11.11 -10.63 29.17
CA GLY A 399 -10.75 -10.32 30.54
C GLY A 399 -10.14 -8.91 30.62
N ASN A 400 -9.28 -8.60 31.59
CA ASN A 400 -8.53 -7.35 31.49
C ASN A 400 -7.53 -7.46 30.32
N PRO A 401 -7.68 -6.74 29.18
CA PRO A 401 -6.72 -6.79 28.10
C PRO A 401 -5.37 -6.28 28.60
N VAL A 402 -4.28 -6.97 28.25
CA VAL A 402 -2.93 -6.51 28.55
C VAL A 402 -2.51 -5.58 27.41
N PRO A 403 -2.24 -4.28 27.67
CA PRO A 403 -1.84 -3.35 26.61
C PRO A 403 -0.63 -3.87 25.81
N GLY A 404 -0.72 -3.82 24.49
CA GLY A 404 0.32 -4.35 23.59
C GLY A 404 0.18 -5.85 23.27
N TYR A 405 -0.85 -6.53 23.78
CA TYR A 405 -1.11 -7.96 23.55
C TYR A 405 -2.56 -8.19 23.11
N ASP A 406 -3.06 -7.32 22.23
CA ASP A 406 -4.37 -7.48 21.61
C ASP A 406 -4.32 -8.60 20.55
N ASP A 407 -5.45 -9.29 20.36
CA ASP A 407 -5.60 -10.38 19.39
C ASP A 407 -6.42 -9.90 18.17
N ASP A 408 -5.97 -8.83 17.53
CA ASP A 408 -6.63 -8.13 16.42
C ASP A 408 -5.84 -8.21 15.10
N ASP A 409 -4.97 -9.21 14.94
CA ASP A 409 -4.05 -9.36 13.80
C ASP A 409 -4.69 -9.85 12.49
N ASP A 410 -5.97 -10.24 12.53
CA ASP A 410 -6.79 -10.67 11.39
C ASP A 410 -8.12 -9.90 11.30
N GLU A 411 -8.33 -8.89 12.15
CA GLU A 411 -9.57 -8.12 12.16
C GLU A 411 -9.61 -7.09 11.03
N HIS A 412 -10.82 -6.71 10.61
CA HIS A 412 -11.06 -5.76 9.52
C HIS A 412 -12.35 -4.98 9.77
N PHE A 413 -12.51 -3.86 9.07
CA PHE A 413 -13.67 -2.99 9.20
C PHE A 413 -14.93 -3.72 8.76
N ARG A 414 -15.98 -3.65 9.58
CA ARG A 414 -17.34 -4.06 9.19
C ARG A 414 -18.26 -2.88 9.29
N VAL A 415 -18.42 -2.23 8.14
CA VAL A 415 -19.13 -0.96 7.97
C VAL A 415 -20.23 -1.20 6.95
N ASP A 416 -21.48 -0.97 7.34
CA ASP A 416 -22.62 -0.98 6.43
C ASP A 416 -23.26 0.41 6.39
N ARG A 417 -22.98 1.14 5.31
CA ARG A 417 -23.50 2.50 5.08
C ARG A 417 -25.00 2.52 4.78
N VAL A 418 -25.60 1.41 4.37
CA VAL A 418 -27.03 1.35 4.03
C VAL A 418 -27.87 1.15 5.28
N SER A 419 -27.48 0.21 6.15
CA SER A 419 -28.19 -0.02 7.42
C SER A 419 -27.74 0.91 8.56
N GLY A 420 -26.55 1.51 8.44
CA GLY A 420 -25.90 2.23 9.53
C GLY A 420 -25.22 1.31 10.55
N ALA A 421 -25.15 -0.01 10.29
CA ALA A 421 -24.48 -0.94 11.18
C ALA A 421 -22.97 -0.69 11.19
N LEU A 422 -22.45 -0.49 12.40
CA LEU A 422 -21.05 -0.22 12.68
C LEU A 422 -20.64 -0.98 13.94
N VAL A 423 -19.48 -1.64 13.90
CA VAL A 423 -18.86 -2.19 15.11
C VAL A 423 -17.68 -1.33 15.48
N VAL A 424 -17.72 -0.80 16.69
CA VAL A 424 -16.80 0.22 17.17
C VAL A 424 -16.67 0.11 18.69
N GLU A 425 -15.45 0.33 19.18
CA GLU A 425 -15.17 0.49 20.60
C GLU A 425 -14.21 1.68 20.80
N PRO A 426 -14.10 2.24 22.02
CA PRO A 426 -13.17 3.34 22.26
C PRO A 426 -11.73 2.86 22.43
N ARG A 427 -10.80 3.54 21.75
CA ARG A 427 -9.35 3.34 21.94
C ARG A 427 -8.65 4.66 22.23
N GLU A 428 -7.70 4.61 23.16
CA GLU A 428 -6.80 5.75 23.43
C GLU A 428 -5.79 5.90 22.29
N VAL A 429 -5.63 7.11 21.79
CA VAL A 429 -4.59 7.48 20.83
C VAL A 429 -3.66 8.52 21.48
N PRO A 430 -2.35 8.24 21.57
CA PRO A 430 -1.37 9.19 22.08
C PRO A 430 -1.07 10.26 21.03
N PHE A 431 -0.95 11.50 21.49
CA PHE A 431 -0.52 12.62 20.66
C PHE A 431 0.49 13.50 21.40
N TRP A 432 1.21 14.29 20.62
CA TRP A 432 1.90 15.47 21.13
C TRP A 432 1.83 16.61 20.14
N CYS A 433 2.05 17.83 20.61
CA CYS A 433 2.17 19.01 19.78
C CYS A 433 3.34 19.87 20.27
N LEU A 434 4.11 20.41 19.33
CA LEU A 434 5.19 21.38 19.57
C LEU A 434 4.69 22.77 19.20
N ILE A 435 4.64 23.68 20.17
CA ILE A 435 4.03 25.00 20.05
C ILE A 435 5.11 26.05 19.73
N PRO A 436 4.90 26.92 18.72
CA PRO A 436 5.83 28.00 18.38
C PRO A 436 5.90 29.07 19.47
N LYS A 437 7.05 29.75 19.53
CA LYS A 437 7.25 30.92 20.38
C LYS A 437 6.60 32.17 19.79
N ALA A 438 5.75 32.83 20.57
CA ALA A 438 5.14 34.09 20.18
C ALA A 438 6.19 35.21 20.02
N ARG A 439 6.08 35.98 18.93
CA ARG A 439 6.95 37.13 18.61
C ARG A 439 6.21 38.17 17.77
N PRO A 440 6.74 39.39 17.58
CA PRO A 440 6.08 40.39 16.73
C PRO A 440 5.76 39.83 15.33
N GLY A 441 4.47 39.77 15.00
CA GLY A 441 3.98 39.22 13.73
C GLY A 441 3.62 37.72 13.74
N LEU A 442 3.96 36.98 14.80
CA LEU A 442 3.57 35.58 15.00
C LEU A 442 2.98 35.40 16.41
N THR A 443 1.67 35.26 16.49
CA THR A 443 0.96 35.16 17.77
C THR A 443 -0.08 34.06 17.73
N ALA A 444 -0.30 33.40 18.87
CA ALA A 444 -1.36 32.42 19.06
C ALA A 444 -2.77 33.00 18.77
N PRO A 445 -3.74 32.17 18.33
CA PRO A 445 -3.59 30.75 18.05
C PRO A 445 -2.77 30.50 16.76
N PHE A 446 -1.80 29.61 16.85
CA PHE A 446 -0.94 29.23 15.72
C PHE A 446 -1.64 28.25 14.76
N ASP A 447 -1.27 28.36 13.48
CA ASP A 447 -1.59 27.37 12.44
C ASP A 447 -0.96 26.01 12.78
N VAL A 448 -1.54 24.92 12.28
CA VAL A 448 -1.18 23.56 12.70
C VAL A 448 -0.75 22.72 11.51
N VAL A 449 0.40 22.06 11.62
CA VAL A 449 0.85 20.99 10.74
C VAL A 449 0.68 19.66 11.46
N PHE A 450 -0.24 18.84 10.98
CA PHE A 450 -0.35 17.43 11.36
C PHE A 450 0.74 16.65 10.61
N PHE A 451 1.68 16.05 11.34
CA PHE A 451 2.83 15.37 10.78
C PHE A 451 2.78 13.86 11.02
N ALA A 452 2.60 13.07 9.97
CA ALA A 452 2.57 11.62 10.02
C ALA A 452 3.96 10.99 9.80
N HIS A 453 4.32 10.02 10.64
CA HIS A 453 5.61 9.33 10.58
C HIS A 453 5.63 8.22 9.52
N GLY A 454 6.83 7.84 9.09
CA GLY A 454 7.06 6.71 8.18
C GLY A 454 6.85 5.32 8.81
N PHE A 455 6.92 4.28 7.97
CA PHE A 455 6.70 2.88 8.33
C PHE A 455 7.64 2.43 9.46
N GLY A 456 7.09 1.73 10.47
CA GLY A 456 7.84 1.27 11.64
C GLY A 456 8.27 2.38 12.64
N GLY A 457 8.04 3.65 12.30
CA GLY A 457 8.42 4.80 13.13
C GLY A 457 7.44 5.14 14.25
N THR A 458 7.62 6.33 14.83
CA THR A 458 6.75 6.90 15.88
C THR A 458 6.53 8.39 15.66
N ARG A 459 5.64 9.01 16.43
CA ARG A 459 5.43 10.47 16.49
C ARG A 459 6.72 11.27 16.68
N MET A 460 7.80 10.68 17.21
CA MET A 460 9.12 11.31 17.33
C MET A 460 9.70 11.78 16.00
N HIS A 461 9.27 11.20 14.87
CA HIS A 461 9.72 11.63 13.56
C HIS A 461 9.34 13.10 13.27
N SER A 462 8.27 13.63 13.88
CA SER A 462 7.92 15.05 13.74
C SER A 462 9.03 15.98 14.24
N LEU A 463 9.93 15.51 15.11
CA LEU A 463 11.04 16.29 15.61
C LEU A 463 12.06 16.69 14.53
N ALA A 464 12.12 15.98 13.40
CA ALA A 464 13.00 16.39 12.31
C ALA A 464 12.58 17.71 11.65
N TYR A 465 11.30 18.11 11.81
CA TYR A 465 10.71 19.25 11.10
C TYR A 465 10.20 20.35 12.03
N ALA A 466 9.70 19.98 13.21
CA ALA A 466 8.93 20.86 14.09
C ALA A 466 9.68 22.15 14.48
N GLY A 467 10.98 22.07 14.80
CA GLY A 467 11.78 23.25 15.17
C GLY A 467 11.87 24.28 14.03
N SER A 468 12.09 23.80 12.80
CA SER A 468 12.16 24.66 11.60
C SER A 468 10.78 25.20 11.22
N LEU A 469 9.73 24.39 11.30
CA LEU A 469 8.35 24.83 11.02
C LEU A 469 7.85 25.85 12.06
N ALA A 470 8.24 25.72 13.33
CA ALA A 470 7.91 26.68 14.38
C ALA A 470 8.44 28.09 14.08
N ARG A 471 9.50 28.23 13.26
CA ARG A 471 9.94 29.53 12.76
C ARG A 471 8.84 30.26 11.99
N PHE A 472 8.00 29.53 11.28
CA PHE A 472 6.90 30.10 10.50
C PHE A 472 5.62 30.32 11.32
N GLY A 473 5.67 30.07 12.64
CA GLY A 473 4.47 30.11 13.50
C GLY A 473 3.55 28.91 13.29
N LEU A 474 4.12 27.75 12.91
CA LEU A 474 3.39 26.51 12.67
C LEU A 474 3.59 25.54 13.85
N ALA A 475 2.53 25.26 14.59
CA ALA A 475 2.50 24.19 15.58
C ALA A 475 2.54 22.84 14.88
N THR A 476 3.35 21.90 15.38
CA THR A 476 3.47 20.56 14.76
C THR A 476 2.89 19.50 15.69
N CYS A 477 1.81 18.84 15.27
CA CYS A 477 1.15 17.78 16.02
C CYS A 477 1.36 16.41 15.39
N ALA A 478 1.57 15.37 16.20
CA ALA A 478 1.76 14.00 15.71
C ALA A 478 1.16 12.94 16.64
N ILE A 479 0.74 11.83 16.04
CA ILE A 479 0.26 10.60 16.71
C ILE A 479 1.11 9.40 16.27
N ASP A 480 1.05 8.31 17.03
CA ASP A 480 1.45 7.00 16.50
C ASP A 480 0.30 6.40 15.70
N ALA A 481 0.60 5.94 14.49
CA ALA A 481 -0.31 5.14 13.69
C ALA A 481 -0.69 3.83 14.41
N PHE A 482 -1.79 3.21 13.99
CA PHE A 482 -2.19 1.92 14.53
C PHE A 482 -1.07 0.87 14.30
N GLY A 483 -0.78 0.06 15.32
CA GLY A 483 0.31 -0.92 15.28
C GLY A 483 1.74 -0.36 15.31
N HIS A 484 1.93 0.96 15.40
CA HIS A 484 3.27 1.58 15.36
C HIS A 484 3.78 2.00 16.73
N GLY A 485 5.10 1.99 16.90
CA GLY A 485 5.74 2.16 18.19
C GLY A 485 6.93 1.25 18.36
N PHE A 486 8.01 1.72 18.96
CA PHE A 486 9.08 0.81 19.37
C PHE A 486 9.62 1.18 20.76
N PRO A 487 9.96 0.17 21.59
CA PRO A 487 10.55 0.42 22.89
C PRO A 487 11.97 0.98 22.76
N ILE A 488 12.32 1.93 23.64
CA ILE A 488 13.70 2.41 23.77
C ILE A 488 14.44 1.42 24.68
N THR A 489 15.44 0.72 24.14
CA THR A 489 16.13 -0.37 24.86
C THR A 489 17.64 -0.16 24.97
N GLY A 490 18.31 -0.99 25.78
CA GLY A 490 19.76 -1.05 25.89
C GLY A 490 20.42 0.22 26.45
N GLY A 491 21.66 0.49 26.03
CA GLY A 491 22.45 1.63 26.54
C GLY A 491 21.84 3.00 26.22
N LEU A 492 21.03 3.11 25.16
CA LEU A 492 20.28 4.34 24.87
C LEU A 492 19.24 4.62 25.96
N ARG A 493 18.56 3.58 26.46
CA ARG A 493 17.61 3.71 27.56
C ARG A 493 18.28 4.20 28.83
N GLU A 494 19.43 3.62 29.18
CA GLU A 494 20.21 4.04 30.36
C GLU A 494 20.66 5.52 30.27
N GLN A 495 21.13 5.94 29.10
CA GLN A 495 21.50 7.34 28.86
C GLN A 495 20.29 8.27 28.95
N LEU A 496 19.16 7.88 28.34
CA LEU A 496 17.93 8.65 28.36
C LEU A 496 17.41 8.81 29.80
N ASP A 497 17.32 7.72 30.57
CA ASP A 497 16.86 7.75 31.96
C ASP A 497 17.70 8.69 32.81
N LEU A 498 19.03 8.65 32.68
CA LEU A 498 19.93 9.56 33.39
C LEU A 498 19.66 11.03 33.02
N VAL A 499 19.51 11.34 31.74
CA VAL A 499 19.24 12.71 31.27
C VAL A 499 17.89 13.19 31.78
N LEU A 500 16.85 12.36 31.67
CA LEU A 500 15.51 12.68 32.14
C LEU A 500 15.47 12.90 33.66
N GLU A 501 16.19 12.09 34.45
CA GLU A 501 16.28 12.26 35.91
C GLU A 501 16.97 13.59 36.29
N VAL A 502 18.10 13.90 35.65
CA VAL A 502 18.87 15.13 35.88
C VAL A 502 18.03 16.36 35.53
N LEU A 503 17.27 16.28 34.43
CA LEU A 503 16.42 17.37 33.96
C LEU A 503 15.04 17.38 34.61
N LYS A 504 14.68 16.51 35.56
CA LYS A 504 13.32 16.48 36.14
C LYS A 504 12.22 16.27 35.09
N MET A 505 12.48 15.35 34.16
CA MET A 505 11.63 14.96 33.04
C MET A 505 11.30 13.45 33.10
N THR A 506 11.31 12.85 34.30
CA THR A 506 11.13 11.40 34.44
C THR A 506 9.82 10.90 33.81
N PRO A 507 8.68 11.62 33.95
CA PRO A 507 7.42 11.21 33.30
C PRO A 507 7.47 11.22 31.77
N PHE A 508 8.34 12.03 31.16
CA PHE A 508 8.48 12.09 29.70
C PHE A 508 8.89 10.74 29.09
N ALA A 509 9.58 9.88 29.83
CA ALA A 509 9.88 8.52 29.37
C ALA A 509 8.60 7.73 29.02
N GLN A 510 7.53 7.87 29.81
CA GLN A 510 6.25 7.22 29.56
C GLN A 510 5.53 7.84 28.34
N VAL A 511 5.75 9.13 28.10
CA VAL A 511 5.27 9.80 26.88
C VAL A 511 6.01 9.28 25.65
N LEU A 512 7.29 8.92 25.74
CA LEU A 512 8.03 8.32 24.62
C LEU A 512 7.62 6.87 24.38
N GLU A 513 7.30 6.11 25.43
CA GLU A 513 6.95 4.69 25.37
C GLU A 513 5.44 4.40 25.28
N GLY A 514 4.60 5.42 25.39
CA GLY A 514 3.15 5.32 25.23
C GLY A 514 2.76 5.16 23.76
N PHE A 515 3.20 4.09 23.11
CA PHE A 515 2.98 3.81 21.69
C PHE A 515 1.90 2.74 21.45
N ARG A 516 1.68 2.34 20.20
CA ARG A 516 0.57 1.46 19.77
C ARG A 516 0.98 0.13 19.12
N ALA A 517 2.28 -0.15 19.06
CA ALA A 517 2.78 -1.46 18.63
C ALA A 517 2.37 -2.57 19.60
N ARG A 518 2.21 -3.76 19.05
CA ARG A 518 1.77 -4.98 19.74
C ARG A 518 2.85 -6.06 19.60
N ASP A 519 2.99 -6.92 20.59
CA ASP A 519 3.79 -8.15 20.47
C ASP A 519 2.97 -9.16 19.66
N LEU A 520 3.38 -9.38 18.41
CA LEU A 520 2.76 -10.31 17.47
C LEU A 520 3.50 -11.64 17.42
N THR A 521 4.68 -11.73 18.06
CA THR A 521 5.59 -12.87 17.98
C THR A 521 5.77 -13.59 19.32
N ASN A 522 5.14 -13.11 20.39
CA ASN A 522 5.24 -13.64 21.75
C ASN A 522 6.70 -13.72 22.26
N ASP A 523 7.55 -12.77 21.86
CA ASP A 523 8.93 -12.66 22.34
C ASP A 523 9.09 -11.62 23.48
N GLY A 524 7.98 -10.96 23.86
CA GLY A 524 7.93 -9.93 24.90
C GLY A 524 8.31 -8.53 24.40
N VAL A 525 8.60 -8.38 23.11
CA VAL A 525 8.98 -7.12 22.47
C VAL A 525 7.89 -6.74 21.44
N PRO A 526 7.31 -5.53 21.52
CA PRO A 526 6.35 -5.08 20.52
C PRO A 526 6.96 -4.97 19.11
N ASP A 527 6.23 -5.45 18.11
CA ASP A 527 6.60 -5.45 16.70
C ASP A 527 6.01 -4.22 15.98
N SER A 528 6.78 -3.13 15.89
CA SER A 528 6.35 -1.90 15.21
C SER A 528 5.96 -2.18 13.76
N ALA A 529 4.73 -1.80 13.39
CA ALA A 529 4.15 -1.98 12.05
C ALA A 529 4.11 -3.45 11.58
N GLY A 530 4.20 -4.41 12.51
CA GLY A 530 4.38 -5.83 12.23
C GLY A 530 3.29 -6.50 11.39
N ASP A 531 2.09 -5.90 11.35
CA ASP A 531 0.95 -6.34 10.56
C ASP A 531 0.34 -5.22 9.70
N THR A 532 1.01 -4.07 9.56
CA THR A 532 0.48 -2.95 8.75
C THR A 532 0.44 -3.28 7.27
N PHE A 533 1.49 -3.87 6.72
CA PHE A 533 1.54 -4.34 5.33
C PHE A 533 1.85 -5.83 5.32
N THR A 534 0.86 -6.65 4.97
CA THR A 534 1.02 -8.10 4.84
C THR A 534 0.25 -8.62 3.63
N THR A 535 0.32 -9.93 3.36
CA THR A 535 -0.57 -10.56 2.36
C THR A 535 -2.03 -10.65 2.78
N ASP A 536 -2.36 -10.36 4.04
CA ASP A 536 -3.74 -10.13 4.42
C ASP A 536 -4.14 -8.72 3.96
N ALA A 537 -4.65 -8.66 2.74
CA ALA A 537 -4.98 -7.41 2.06
C ALA A 537 -6.12 -6.65 2.76
N LEU A 538 -7.07 -7.36 3.41
CA LEU A 538 -8.17 -6.72 4.14
C LEU A 538 -7.68 -6.09 5.43
N HIS A 539 -6.88 -6.82 6.21
CA HIS A 539 -6.27 -6.28 7.42
C HIS A 539 -5.35 -5.09 7.08
N THR A 540 -4.50 -5.22 6.06
CA THR A 540 -3.63 -4.14 5.55
C THR A 540 -4.43 -2.88 5.19
N ARG A 541 -5.50 -3.05 4.40
CA ARG A 541 -6.41 -1.96 4.02
C ARG A 541 -6.96 -1.24 5.26
N ASP A 542 -7.44 -1.99 6.24
CA ASP A 542 -8.14 -1.41 7.37
C ASP A 542 -7.19 -0.91 8.48
N ASN A 543 -5.94 -1.39 8.53
CA ASN A 543 -4.86 -0.82 9.34
C ASN A 543 -4.53 0.62 8.91
N VAL A 544 -4.42 0.85 7.60
CA VAL A 544 -4.28 2.18 6.99
C VAL A 544 -5.50 3.06 7.29
N ARG A 545 -6.71 2.54 7.08
CA ARG A 545 -7.95 3.30 7.28
C ARG A 545 -8.20 3.64 8.76
N GLN A 546 -7.82 2.77 9.69
CA GLN A 546 -7.88 3.05 11.13
C GLN A 546 -6.98 4.22 11.50
N SER A 547 -5.75 4.24 10.97
CA SER A 547 -4.83 5.37 11.19
C SER A 547 -5.38 6.66 10.58
N ALA A 548 -6.01 6.61 9.40
CA ALA A 548 -6.67 7.78 8.80
C ALA A 548 -7.83 8.31 9.67
N LEU A 549 -8.65 7.42 10.26
CA LEU A 549 -9.73 7.80 11.17
C LEU A 549 -9.20 8.46 12.45
N ASP A 550 -8.10 7.94 13.01
CA ASP A 550 -7.43 8.54 14.18
C ASP A 550 -6.93 9.95 13.89
N TRP A 551 -6.44 10.21 12.67
CA TRP A 551 -6.06 11.56 12.23
C TRP A 551 -7.24 12.50 12.07
N MET A 552 -8.32 12.07 11.41
CA MET A 552 -9.56 12.86 11.28
C MET A 552 -10.07 13.27 12.67
N ARG A 553 -9.95 12.35 13.62
CA ARG A 553 -10.34 12.58 14.99
C ARG A 553 -9.50 13.65 15.69
N LEU A 554 -8.16 13.59 15.58
CA LEU A 554 -7.30 14.64 16.13
C LEU A 554 -7.57 16.00 15.45
N ILE A 555 -7.76 16.04 14.14
CA ILE A 555 -8.10 17.24 13.39
C ILE A 555 -9.39 17.87 13.93
N GLN A 556 -10.42 17.06 14.21
CA GLN A 556 -11.68 17.52 14.78
C GLN A 556 -11.51 18.13 16.18
N ILE A 557 -10.68 17.52 17.02
CA ILE A 557 -10.36 18.03 18.37
C ILE A 557 -9.66 19.39 18.27
N VAL A 558 -8.65 19.51 17.41
CA VAL A 558 -7.90 20.76 17.23
C VAL A 558 -8.76 21.88 16.63
N LYS A 559 -9.68 21.54 15.72
CA LYS A 559 -10.70 22.49 15.21
C LYS A 559 -11.63 22.99 16.32
N ALA A 560 -11.86 22.18 17.36
CA ALA A 560 -12.81 22.47 18.42
C ALA A 560 -12.29 23.44 19.50
N PHE A 561 -11.02 23.88 19.43
CA PHE A 561 -10.45 24.92 20.30
C PHE A 561 -10.98 26.31 19.91
N ASP A 562 -12.26 26.54 20.19
CA ASP A 562 -13.04 27.71 19.75
C ASP A 562 -12.78 29.00 20.55
N GLY A 563 -12.02 28.92 21.65
CA GLY A 563 -11.73 30.06 22.53
C GLY A 563 -12.89 30.46 23.45
N GLU A 564 -14.00 29.71 23.46
CA GLU A 564 -15.15 29.95 24.32
C GLU A 564 -15.39 28.79 25.31
N ARG A 565 -15.18 27.56 24.87
CA ARG A 565 -15.47 26.35 25.65
C ARG A 565 -14.42 26.11 26.74
N PRO A 566 -14.81 25.84 27.99
CA PRO A 566 -13.86 25.48 29.02
C PRO A 566 -13.38 24.03 28.89
N TRP A 567 -12.21 23.73 29.46
CA TRP A 567 -11.74 22.34 29.60
C TRP A 567 -12.64 21.52 30.54
N ASN A 568 -12.85 20.25 30.19
CA ASN A 568 -13.22 19.19 31.13
C ASN A 568 -12.03 18.26 31.40
N LEU A 569 -10.84 18.84 31.62
CA LEU A 569 -9.58 18.11 31.66
C LEU A 569 -8.82 18.34 32.97
N PRO A 570 -8.65 17.29 33.80
CA PRO A 570 -7.82 17.38 35.00
C PRO A 570 -6.37 17.73 34.65
N GLY A 571 -5.80 18.74 35.32
CA GLY A 571 -4.40 19.14 35.15
C GLY A 571 -4.13 20.16 34.04
N ALA A 572 -5.15 20.61 33.30
CA ALA A 572 -5.03 21.79 32.45
C ALA A 572 -4.73 23.04 33.29
N LEU A 573 -3.84 23.89 32.78
CA LEU A 573 -3.46 25.15 33.40
C LEU A 573 -4.43 26.26 33.03
N GLY A 574 -4.82 26.31 31.76
CA GLY A 574 -5.83 27.22 31.24
C GLY A 574 -7.24 26.81 31.61
N THR A 575 -8.15 27.78 31.49
CA THR A 575 -9.59 27.52 31.66
C THR A 575 -10.29 27.21 30.33
N LEU A 576 -9.70 27.60 29.20
CA LEU A 576 -10.25 27.46 27.85
C LEU A 576 -9.67 26.22 27.13
N ALA A 577 -10.48 25.49 26.38
CA ALA A 577 -10.00 24.41 25.53
C ALA A 577 -8.98 24.94 24.51
N GLY A 578 -7.80 24.33 24.47
CA GLY A 578 -6.65 24.76 23.66
C GLY A 578 -5.72 25.78 24.32
N ASP A 579 -6.01 26.23 25.55
CA ASP A 579 -5.12 27.04 26.41
C ASP A 579 -4.36 26.10 27.36
N PHE A 580 -3.17 25.66 26.95
CA PHE A 580 -2.34 24.70 27.67
C PHE A 580 -1.39 25.38 28.64
N ASP A 581 -0.91 26.59 28.35
CA ASP A 581 0.03 27.33 29.20
C ASP A 581 -0.67 28.16 30.30
N GLY A 582 -1.98 28.40 30.16
CA GLY A 582 -2.80 29.11 31.13
C GLY A 582 -2.77 30.64 30.99
N ASP A 583 -2.33 31.18 29.86
CA ASP A 583 -2.29 32.62 29.61
C ASP A 583 -3.67 33.24 29.29
N GLY A 584 -4.70 32.41 29.13
CA GLY A 584 -6.07 32.81 28.82
C GLY A 584 -6.37 32.91 27.32
N LYS A 585 -5.50 32.38 26.44
CA LYS A 585 -5.70 32.30 24.99
C LYS A 585 -5.49 30.89 24.49
N VAL A 586 -6.13 30.58 23.37
CA VAL A 586 -5.88 29.33 22.64
C VAL A 586 -4.47 29.38 22.02
N ASP A 587 -3.66 28.36 22.27
CA ASP A 587 -2.28 28.27 21.79
C ASP A 587 -2.20 28.00 20.29
N PHE A 588 -3.01 27.07 19.79
CA PHE A 588 -3.02 26.62 18.40
C PHE A 588 -4.38 26.07 17.97
N GLY A 589 -4.62 26.03 16.67
CA GLY A 589 -5.87 25.50 16.11
C GLY A 589 -7.07 26.43 16.31
N GLY A 590 -8.26 25.85 16.38
CA GLY A 590 -9.52 26.58 16.39
C GLY A 590 -10.01 26.99 14.99
N PRO A 591 -11.13 27.72 14.91
CA PRO A 591 -11.84 28.00 13.66
C PRO A 591 -11.11 29.00 12.73
N THR A 592 -10.13 29.74 13.23
CA THR A 592 -9.40 30.77 12.47
C THR A 592 -8.01 30.34 12.02
N ALA A 593 -7.47 29.26 12.57
CA ALA A 593 -6.14 28.77 12.25
C ALA A 593 -6.14 27.96 10.93
N GLY A 594 -5.09 28.14 10.13
CA GLY A 594 -4.76 27.26 9.02
C GLY A 594 -4.43 25.85 9.51
N LEU A 595 -5.03 24.85 8.87
CA LEU A 595 -4.77 23.44 9.16
C LEU A 595 -4.07 22.80 7.99
N HIS A 596 -2.95 22.16 8.25
CA HIS A 596 -2.07 21.61 7.24
C HIS A 596 -1.72 20.16 7.56
N PHE A 597 -1.47 19.35 6.54
CA PHE A 597 -1.09 17.95 6.74
C PHE A 597 0.17 17.64 5.96
N SER A 598 1.14 16.98 6.60
CA SER A 598 2.31 16.42 5.95
C SER A 598 2.69 15.08 6.54
N GLY A 599 3.56 14.36 5.85
CA GLY A 599 4.18 13.16 6.37
C GLY A 599 5.13 12.58 5.36
N ILE A 600 5.97 11.68 5.84
CA ILE A 600 7.03 11.02 5.05
C ILE A 600 6.77 9.53 4.95
N SER A 601 7.02 8.92 3.78
CA SER A 601 6.88 7.47 3.57
C SER A 601 5.42 7.03 3.78
N TYR A 602 5.16 6.07 4.68
CA TYR A 602 3.81 5.76 5.18
C TYR A 602 3.03 7.01 5.60
N GLY A 603 3.68 8.00 6.22
CA GLY A 603 3.06 9.28 6.55
C GLY A 603 2.74 10.14 5.32
N GLY A 604 3.51 10.00 4.24
CA GLY A 604 3.21 10.58 2.94
C GLY A 604 1.94 9.98 2.35
N LEU A 605 1.80 8.66 2.42
CA LEU A 605 0.58 7.94 2.05
C LEU A 605 -0.63 8.40 2.91
N MET A 606 -0.46 8.49 4.24
CA MET A 606 -1.48 9.03 5.14
C MET A 606 -1.89 10.45 4.76
N SER A 607 -0.93 11.32 4.47
CA SER A 607 -1.24 12.71 4.10
C SER A 607 -1.97 12.80 2.76
N GLY A 608 -1.71 11.90 1.81
CA GLY A 608 -2.48 11.77 0.56
C GLY A 608 -3.91 11.27 0.78
N ILE A 609 -4.14 10.37 1.75
CA ILE A 609 -5.49 9.87 2.07
C ILE A 609 -6.27 10.91 2.87
N VAL A 610 -5.75 11.34 4.03
CA VAL A 610 -6.43 12.28 4.92
C VAL A 610 -6.61 13.64 4.22
N GLY A 611 -5.60 14.09 3.47
CA GLY A 611 -5.66 15.29 2.63
C GLY A 611 -6.81 15.28 1.62
N GLY A 612 -7.10 14.11 1.03
CA GLY A 612 -8.21 13.93 0.09
C GLY A 612 -9.56 13.62 0.74
N ILE A 613 -9.66 13.57 2.07
CA ILE A 613 -10.92 13.27 2.77
C ILE A 613 -11.36 14.42 3.68
N GLU A 614 -10.41 15.19 4.23
CA GLU A 614 -10.66 16.27 5.18
C GLU A 614 -10.81 17.63 4.49
N PRO A 615 -12.05 18.11 4.25
CA PRO A 615 -12.31 19.32 3.47
C PRO A 615 -11.85 20.62 4.14
N GLY A 616 -11.49 20.57 5.42
CA GLY A 616 -11.05 21.73 6.21
C GLY A 616 -9.54 21.97 6.20
N LEU A 617 -8.76 21.20 5.43
CA LEU A 617 -7.32 21.40 5.30
C LEU A 617 -7.01 22.52 4.30
N THR A 618 -6.08 23.41 4.67
CA THR A 618 -5.60 24.53 3.86
C THR A 618 -4.56 24.07 2.85
N SER A 619 -3.59 23.27 3.28
CA SER A 619 -2.49 22.78 2.43
C SER A 619 -2.03 21.38 2.86
N VAL A 620 -1.58 20.57 1.91
CA VAL A 620 -1.12 19.20 2.11
C VAL A 620 0.24 19.01 1.41
N VAL A 621 1.18 18.35 2.10
CA VAL A 621 2.52 18.05 1.58
C VAL A 621 2.88 16.59 1.83
N PRO A 622 2.55 15.66 0.91
CA PRO A 622 3.06 14.29 0.96
C PRO A 622 4.55 14.26 0.56
N ILE A 623 5.37 13.60 1.38
CA ILE A 623 6.79 13.36 1.12
C ILE A 623 6.98 11.86 0.89
N SER A 624 7.39 11.46 -0.32
CA SER A 624 7.59 10.05 -0.71
C SER A 624 6.42 9.15 -0.31
N GLY A 625 5.18 9.57 -0.60
CA GLY A 625 3.95 8.86 -0.19
C GLY A 625 3.42 7.84 -1.21
N GLY A 626 3.56 8.14 -2.51
CA GLY A 626 3.13 7.26 -3.61
C GLY A 626 1.63 6.99 -3.70
N GLY A 627 1.23 6.29 -4.77
CA GLY A 627 -0.09 5.67 -4.97
C GLY A 627 0.06 4.42 -5.85
N GLY A 628 -0.86 3.47 -5.75
CA GLY A 628 -0.70 2.11 -6.30
C GLY A 628 0.01 1.19 -5.30
N LEU A 629 -0.71 0.73 -4.27
CA LEU A 629 -0.17 -0.06 -3.17
C LEU A 629 0.56 -1.33 -3.62
N THR A 630 0.05 -2.00 -4.66
CA THR A 630 0.68 -3.22 -5.18
C THR A 630 1.94 -2.91 -5.97
N ASP A 631 1.95 -1.82 -6.75
CA ASP A 631 3.17 -1.38 -7.47
C ASP A 631 4.27 -0.99 -6.48
N LEU A 632 3.89 -0.35 -5.37
CA LEU A 632 4.77 -0.07 -4.24
C LEU A 632 5.32 -1.38 -3.66
N ALA A 633 4.46 -2.34 -3.31
CA ALA A 633 4.86 -3.60 -2.69
C ALA A 633 5.79 -4.43 -3.58
N LEU A 634 5.60 -4.43 -4.90
CA LEU A 634 6.40 -5.22 -5.84
C LEU A 634 7.84 -4.72 -6.01
N ARG A 635 8.13 -3.44 -5.73
CA ARG A 635 9.44 -2.83 -5.97
C ARG A 635 10.09 -2.22 -4.73
N SER A 636 9.38 -2.16 -3.61
CA SER A 636 9.90 -1.58 -2.37
C SER A 636 11.07 -2.38 -1.80
N THR A 637 12.11 -1.67 -1.40
CA THR A 637 13.23 -2.20 -0.61
C THR A 637 13.15 -1.84 0.86
N GLN A 638 12.06 -1.17 1.28
CA GLN A 638 11.82 -0.79 2.66
C GLN A 638 11.88 -2.03 3.54
N GLN A 639 12.86 -2.08 4.46
CA GLN A 639 12.98 -3.18 5.40
C GLN A 639 11.64 -3.41 6.13
N GLY A 640 11.23 -4.68 6.18
CA GLY A 640 9.95 -5.11 6.73
C GLY A 640 8.86 -5.31 5.69
N VAL A 641 8.89 -4.61 4.56
CA VAL A 641 7.87 -4.75 3.51
C VAL A 641 8.08 -6.05 2.72
N PRO A 642 9.26 -6.36 2.12
CA PRO A 642 9.47 -7.65 1.46
C PRO A 642 9.26 -8.84 2.40
N GLU A 643 9.67 -8.73 3.66
CA GLU A 643 9.56 -9.78 4.67
C GLU A 643 8.11 -10.05 5.10
N ALA A 644 7.26 -9.02 5.19
CA ALA A 644 5.87 -9.18 5.63
C ALA A 644 4.89 -9.45 4.47
N THR A 645 5.21 -8.96 3.27
CA THR A 645 4.37 -9.11 2.07
C THR A 645 4.88 -10.24 1.16
N VAL A 646 6.07 -10.12 0.59
CA VAL A 646 6.59 -11.07 -0.42
C VAL A 646 6.90 -12.43 0.20
N LEU A 647 7.57 -12.48 1.35
CA LEU A 647 7.88 -13.76 2.01
C LEU A 647 6.61 -14.50 2.45
N ARG A 648 5.56 -13.81 2.91
CA ARG A 648 4.29 -14.46 3.29
C ARG A 648 3.51 -14.93 2.05
N ALA A 649 3.67 -14.26 0.91
CA ALA A 649 3.10 -14.69 -0.36
C ALA A 649 3.79 -15.96 -0.87
N PHE A 650 5.13 -16.01 -0.81
CA PHE A 650 5.89 -17.15 -1.31
C PHE A 650 5.96 -18.29 -0.30
N GLY A 651 5.95 -17.97 0.98
CA GLY A 651 6.21 -18.91 2.05
C GLY A 651 5.00 -19.77 2.44
N PRO A 652 5.19 -20.66 3.43
CA PRO A 652 6.47 -20.97 4.09
C PRO A 652 7.52 -21.55 3.13
N LEU A 653 8.73 -20.99 3.13
CA LEU A 653 9.80 -21.47 2.26
C LEU A 653 10.60 -22.55 3.00
N LEU A 654 10.74 -23.72 2.41
CA LEU A 654 11.63 -24.78 2.89
C LEU A 654 12.89 -24.79 2.02
N VAL A 655 14.04 -24.49 2.64
CA VAL A 655 15.32 -24.37 1.96
C VAL A 655 16.24 -25.51 2.40
N GLY A 656 16.87 -26.17 1.44
CA GLY A 656 17.95 -27.12 1.66
C GLY A 656 19.28 -26.56 1.19
N GLU A 657 20.30 -26.59 2.04
CA GLU A 657 21.67 -26.17 1.70
C GLU A 657 22.67 -27.28 2.01
N ARG A 658 23.55 -27.61 1.04
CA ARG A 658 24.58 -28.62 1.25
C ARG A 658 25.64 -28.14 2.25
N ARG A 659 25.96 -28.98 3.23
CA ARG A 659 27.04 -28.77 4.20
C ARG A 659 28.33 -29.42 3.70
N ALA A 660 29.47 -28.86 4.11
CA ALA A 660 30.81 -29.38 3.77
C ALA A 660 31.07 -30.84 4.20
N GLN A 661 30.25 -31.37 5.10
CA GLN A 661 30.37 -32.72 5.67
C GLN A 661 29.62 -33.81 4.89
N GLY A 662 29.00 -33.48 3.74
CA GLY A 662 28.27 -34.46 2.91
C GLY A 662 26.83 -34.72 3.36
N TYR A 663 26.15 -33.69 3.88
CA TYR A 663 24.74 -33.71 4.26
C TYR A 663 24.05 -32.45 3.73
N THR A 664 22.72 -32.45 3.64
CA THR A 664 21.93 -31.26 3.32
C THR A 664 21.17 -30.80 4.56
N SER A 665 21.37 -29.55 4.95
CA SER A 665 20.69 -28.91 6.08
C SER A 665 19.35 -28.36 5.62
N LEU A 666 18.29 -28.65 6.35
CA LEU A 666 16.96 -28.13 6.08
C LEU A 666 16.60 -27.01 7.05
N ARG A 667 16.02 -25.93 6.54
CA ARG A 667 15.45 -24.86 7.36
C ARG A 667 14.19 -24.27 6.74
N PHE A 668 13.29 -23.79 7.59
CA PHE A 668 12.24 -22.88 7.17
C PHE A 668 12.75 -21.44 7.11
N LEU A 669 12.27 -20.69 6.11
CA LEU A 669 12.22 -19.23 6.14
C LEU A 669 10.76 -18.81 6.30
N LEU A 670 10.45 -18.09 7.38
CA LEU A 670 9.10 -17.69 7.76
C LEU A 670 9.04 -16.19 8.03
N THR A 671 7.88 -15.59 7.81
CA THR A 671 7.58 -14.23 8.26
C THR A 671 7.38 -14.20 9.77
N ASP A 672 8.10 -13.30 10.44
CA ASP A 672 7.99 -13.04 11.88
C ASP A 672 7.81 -11.53 12.11
N ALA A 673 6.55 -11.09 12.06
CA ALA A 673 6.19 -9.69 11.86
C ALA A 673 6.91 -9.09 10.64
N THR A 674 7.79 -8.10 10.84
CA THR A 674 8.60 -7.46 9.79
C THR A 674 9.98 -8.11 9.57
N ARG A 675 10.22 -9.30 10.15
CA ARG A 675 11.51 -10.00 10.11
C ARG A 675 11.40 -11.36 9.42
N ILE A 676 12.57 -11.91 9.07
CA ILE A 676 12.70 -13.30 8.60
C ILE A 676 13.14 -14.17 9.78
N ALA A 677 12.33 -15.17 10.13
CA ALA A 677 12.75 -16.26 10.99
C ALA A 677 13.37 -17.38 10.15
N LYS A 678 14.64 -17.73 10.44
CA LYS A 678 15.35 -18.87 9.85
C LYS A 678 15.39 -20.01 10.87
N LEU A 679 14.59 -21.06 10.67
CA LEU A 679 14.39 -22.12 11.66
C LEU A 679 14.92 -23.46 11.16
N GLU A 680 15.95 -23.99 11.82
CA GLU A 680 16.56 -25.28 11.47
C GLU A 680 15.63 -26.46 11.76
N LEU A 681 15.56 -27.40 10.81
CA LEU A 681 14.75 -28.63 10.90
C LEU A 681 15.61 -29.89 11.08
N GLY A 682 16.90 -29.78 10.83
CA GLY A 682 17.89 -30.86 10.91
C GLY A 682 18.54 -31.18 9.57
N ASP A 683 19.38 -32.21 9.57
CA ASP A 683 20.12 -32.65 8.40
C ASP A 683 19.48 -33.89 7.75
N ILE A 684 19.49 -33.92 6.43
CA ILE A 684 19.15 -35.09 5.60
C ILE A 684 20.37 -35.58 4.82
N ALA A 685 20.22 -36.73 4.15
CA ALA A 685 21.23 -37.22 3.21
C ALA A 685 21.54 -36.17 2.14
N GLU A 686 22.79 -36.12 1.68
CA GLU A 686 23.22 -35.18 0.63
C GLU A 686 22.30 -35.25 -0.59
N VAL A 687 21.77 -34.09 -0.97
CA VAL A 687 20.93 -33.91 -2.15
C VAL A 687 21.83 -33.59 -3.35
N PRO A 688 21.90 -34.47 -4.37
CA PRO A 688 22.70 -34.22 -5.57
C PRO A 688 22.03 -33.16 -6.46
N GLU A 689 22.81 -32.56 -7.35
CA GLU A 689 22.30 -31.70 -8.43
C GLU A 689 21.23 -32.45 -9.26
N GLY A 690 20.22 -31.73 -9.72
CA GLY A 690 19.10 -32.28 -10.51
C GLY A 690 18.12 -33.14 -9.72
N ALA A 691 18.33 -33.35 -8.41
CA ALA A 691 17.37 -34.05 -7.57
C ALA A 691 16.03 -33.30 -7.52
N ARG A 692 14.94 -34.03 -7.72
CA ARG A 692 13.57 -33.49 -7.60
C ARG A 692 13.14 -33.54 -6.15
N VAL A 693 12.73 -32.39 -5.62
CA VAL A 693 12.23 -32.21 -4.26
C VAL A 693 10.75 -31.89 -4.32
N VAL A 694 9.93 -32.63 -3.58
CA VAL A 694 8.48 -32.42 -3.52
C VAL A 694 8.07 -32.18 -2.08
N LEU A 695 7.36 -31.08 -1.84
CA LEU A 695 6.74 -30.77 -0.55
C LEU A 695 5.22 -30.86 -0.69
N THR A 696 4.61 -31.82 0.00
CA THR A 696 3.16 -32.05 -0.05
C THR A 696 2.48 -31.56 1.22
N ASN A 697 1.42 -30.76 1.06
CA ASN A 697 0.47 -30.48 2.12
C ASN A 697 -0.50 -31.66 2.26
N LEU A 698 -0.40 -32.40 3.37
CA LEU A 698 -1.15 -33.63 3.61
C LEU A 698 -2.65 -33.40 3.85
N ARG A 699 -3.07 -32.17 4.18
CA ARG A 699 -4.48 -31.84 4.35
C ARG A 699 -5.16 -31.59 3.00
N THR A 700 -4.51 -30.84 2.12
CA THR A 700 -5.10 -30.39 0.84
C THR A 700 -4.77 -31.35 -0.30
N GLY A 701 -3.66 -32.09 -0.20
CA GLY A 701 -3.09 -32.91 -1.26
C GLY A 701 -2.27 -32.11 -2.28
N GLU A 702 -2.18 -30.79 -2.14
CA GLU A 702 -1.36 -29.94 -3.00
C GLU A 702 0.13 -30.18 -2.74
N SER A 703 0.95 -29.98 -3.78
CA SER A 703 2.39 -30.14 -3.69
C SER A 703 3.10 -29.05 -4.48
N GLY A 704 4.23 -28.57 -3.94
CA GLY A 704 5.21 -27.81 -4.69
C GLY A 704 6.39 -28.69 -5.07
N THR A 705 7.01 -28.39 -6.21
CA THR A 705 8.20 -29.09 -6.71
C THR A 705 9.35 -28.08 -6.83
N ALA A 706 10.57 -28.56 -6.63
CA ALA A 706 11.80 -27.82 -6.91
C ALA A 706 12.89 -28.78 -7.35
N TYR A 707 13.92 -28.27 -8.02
CA TYR A 707 15.11 -29.01 -8.40
C TYR A 707 16.34 -28.47 -7.69
N ALA A 708 17.23 -29.36 -7.26
CA ALA A 708 18.48 -28.96 -6.62
C ALA A 708 19.50 -28.45 -7.65
N ASP A 709 20.10 -27.30 -7.37
CA ASP A 709 21.12 -26.68 -8.22
C ASP A 709 22.46 -27.43 -8.19
N ALA A 710 23.47 -26.90 -8.91
CA ALA A 710 24.81 -27.47 -8.96
C ALA A 710 25.51 -27.56 -7.59
N GLN A 711 25.09 -26.75 -6.62
CA GLN A 711 25.56 -26.75 -5.23
C GLN A 711 24.73 -27.71 -4.35
N GLY A 712 23.66 -28.30 -4.88
CA GLY A 712 22.71 -29.12 -4.13
C GLY A 712 21.76 -28.29 -3.26
N THR A 713 21.62 -27.00 -3.56
CA THR A 713 20.70 -26.08 -2.90
C THR A 713 19.34 -26.16 -3.57
N PHE A 714 18.26 -26.07 -2.80
CA PHE A 714 16.91 -25.99 -3.33
C PHE A 714 16.02 -25.14 -2.42
N ARG A 715 14.92 -24.64 -2.99
CA ARG A 715 13.83 -24.00 -2.26
C ARG A 715 12.51 -24.52 -2.78
N VAL A 716 11.66 -25.01 -1.88
CA VAL A 716 10.32 -25.50 -2.20
C VAL A 716 9.29 -24.87 -1.27
N THR A 717 8.08 -24.67 -1.76
CA THR A 717 6.97 -24.10 -0.99
C THR A 717 5.65 -24.77 -1.35
N VAL A 718 4.69 -24.72 -0.44
CA VAL A 718 3.30 -25.13 -0.69
C VAL A 718 2.40 -24.27 0.18
N ALA A 719 1.17 -23.99 -0.29
CA ALA A 719 0.21 -23.21 0.48
C ALA A 719 -0.17 -23.95 1.77
N THR A 720 -0.18 -23.24 2.90
CA THR A 720 -0.39 -23.85 4.24
C THR A 720 -1.16 -22.94 5.19
N ASP A 721 -1.89 -23.56 6.10
CA ASP A 721 -2.50 -22.90 7.26
C ASP A 721 -1.73 -23.23 8.56
N ALA A 722 -1.61 -22.23 9.43
CA ALA A 722 -1.13 -22.36 10.81
C ALA A 722 -1.61 -21.16 11.65
N PRO A 723 -1.72 -21.27 12.99
CA PRO A 723 -2.12 -20.17 13.86
C PRO A 723 -1.09 -19.03 13.86
N SER A 724 -1.59 -17.80 13.97
CA SER A 724 -0.77 -16.61 14.21
C SER A 724 -0.17 -16.60 15.62
N GLY A 725 0.76 -15.68 15.89
CA GLY A 725 1.32 -15.51 17.23
C GLY A 725 0.25 -15.19 18.28
N PRO A 726 -0.62 -14.20 18.07
CA PRO A 726 -1.75 -13.93 18.99
C PRO A 726 -2.66 -15.15 19.19
N LYS A 727 -2.95 -15.92 18.13
CA LYS A 727 -3.72 -17.16 18.25
C LYS A 727 -3.00 -18.24 19.07
N LEU A 728 -1.67 -18.40 18.92
CA LEU A 728 -0.85 -19.29 19.75
C LEU A 728 -0.84 -18.83 21.22
N ARG A 729 -0.71 -17.53 21.47
CA ARG A 729 -0.79 -16.91 22.80
C ARG A 729 -2.07 -17.31 23.50
N ARG A 730 -3.20 -17.21 22.79
CA ARG A 730 -4.52 -17.61 23.26
C ARG A 730 -4.61 -19.12 23.51
N MET A 731 -4.18 -19.95 22.56
CA MET A 731 -4.28 -21.41 22.65
C MET A 731 -3.52 -21.99 23.86
N PHE A 732 -2.38 -21.39 24.21
CA PHE A 732 -1.49 -21.91 25.25
C PHE A 732 -1.40 -21.03 26.51
N ASN A 733 -2.21 -19.97 26.59
CA ASN A 733 -2.16 -18.95 27.65
C ASN A 733 -0.73 -18.42 27.88
N LEU A 734 -0.07 -18.02 26.79
CA LEU A 734 1.28 -17.48 26.86
C LEU A 734 1.25 -16.10 27.52
N GLU A 735 2.22 -15.83 28.38
CA GLU A 735 2.36 -14.54 29.07
C GLU A 735 3.76 -13.95 28.81
N PRO A 736 4.10 -13.61 27.55
CA PRO A 736 5.44 -13.18 27.14
C PRO A 736 5.92 -11.88 27.82
N TRP A 737 5.00 -11.07 28.35
CA TRP A 737 5.32 -9.89 29.17
C TRP A 737 5.94 -10.22 30.53
N ARG A 738 5.88 -11.47 31.00
CA ARG A 738 6.45 -11.84 32.29
C ARG A 738 7.97 -12.01 32.18
N PRO A 739 8.77 -11.42 33.09
CA PRO A 739 10.23 -11.54 33.05
C PRO A 739 10.77 -12.97 33.10
N ASP A 740 9.99 -13.91 33.65
CA ASP A 740 10.32 -15.34 33.77
C ASP A 740 9.66 -16.22 32.70
N PHE A 741 9.03 -15.61 31.68
CA PHE A 741 8.41 -16.35 30.58
C PHE A 741 9.42 -17.28 29.90
N GLN A 742 8.96 -18.49 29.60
CA GLN A 742 9.69 -19.47 28.81
C GLN A 742 8.75 -20.00 27.72
N PRO A 743 9.26 -20.25 26.50
CA PRO A 743 8.45 -20.80 25.43
C PRO A 743 7.72 -22.09 25.85
N HIS A 744 6.44 -22.20 25.51
CA HIS A 744 5.62 -23.36 25.84
C HIS A 744 6.03 -24.56 24.99
N ARG A 745 6.55 -25.62 25.63
CA ARG A 745 6.89 -26.86 24.93
C ARG A 745 5.63 -27.67 24.65
N LEU A 746 5.36 -27.91 23.38
CA LEU A 746 4.22 -28.71 22.93
C LEU A 746 4.41 -30.19 23.29
N GLU A 747 3.31 -30.89 23.56
CA GLU A 747 3.32 -32.34 23.71
C GLU A 747 3.39 -33.06 22.34
N SER A 748 2.65 -32.53 21.37
CA SER A 748 2.68 -32.92 19.95
C SER A 748 2.35 -31.70 19.09
N THR A 749 2.77 -31.73 17.83
CA THR A 749 2.44 -30.75 16.79
C THR A 749 1.20 -31.14 15.98
N ASP A 750 0.59 -32.29 16.29
CA ASP A 750 -0.62 -32.78 15.63
C ASP A 750 -1.75 -31.74 15.64
N GLY A 751 -2.20 -31.35 14.43
CA GLY A 751 -3.31 -30.41 14.26
C GLY A 751 -3.00 -28.96 14.60
N LEU A 752 -1.75 -28.63 14.93
CA LEU A 752 -1.35 -27.24 15.17
C LEU A 752 -1.31 -26.44 13.87
N GLY A 753 -0.88 -27.06 12.77
CA GLY A 753 -0.89 -26.51 11.42
C GLY A 753 -1.03 -27.64 10.41
N ASP A 754 -0.92 -27.31 9.13
CA ASP A 754 -1.02 -28.30 8.06
C ASP A 754 0.13 -29.30 8.11
N GLY A 755 -0.20 -30.60 8.06
CA GLY A 755 0.80 -31.66 7.97
C GLY A 755 1.58 -31.59 6.66
N LEU A 756 2.88 -31.77 6.73
CA LEU A 756 3.80 -31.68 5.59
C LEU A 756 4.54 -33.00 5.39
N LEU A 757 4.79 -33.33 4.12
CA LEU A 757 5.66 -34.43 3.73
C LEU A 757 6.67 -33.92 2.71
N LEU A 758 7.95 -33.99 3.06
CA LEU A 758 9.05 -33.73 2.12
C LEU A 758 9.54 -35.05 1.52
N GLN A 759 9.64 -35.12 0.20
CA GLN A 759 10.20 -36.25 -0.52
C GLN A 759 11.30 -35.78 -1.47
N VAL A 760 12.43 -36.49 -1.49
CA VAL A 760 13.54 -36.21 -2.42
C VAL A 760 13.83 -37.43 -3.27
N PHE A 761 13.84 -37.22 -4.58
CA PHE A 761 14.05 -38.22 -5.61
C PHE A 761 15.37 -37.92 -6.31
N ARG A 762 16.15 -38.95 -6.64
CA ARG A 762 17.26 -38.74 -7.57
C ARG A 762 16.69 -38.46 -8.96
N GLU A 763 17.49 -37.80 -9.78
CA GLU A 763 17.13 -37.53 -11.17
C GLU A 763 16.73 -38.83 -11.90
N GLY A 764 15.55 -38.82 -12.52
CA GLY A 764 15.00 -39.98 -13.23
C GLY A 764 14.48 -41.12 -12.36
N GLU A 765 14.48 -40.99 -11.02
CA GLU A 765 13.93 -42.00 -10.10
C GLU A 765 12.52 -41.62 -9.59
N ASP A 766 11.63 -42.61 -9.49
CA ASP A 766 10.26 -42.44 -8.95
C ASP A 766 10.14 -42.84 -7.47
N THR A 767 11.22 -43.37 -6.87
CA THR A 767 11.24 -43.76 -5.45
C THR A 767 12.06 -42.74 -4.66
N PRO A 768 11.50 -42.13 -3.59
CA PRO A 768 12.25 -41.15 -2.83
C PRO A 768 13.32 -41.82 -1.98
N PHE A 769 14.53 -41.25 -1.95
CA PHE A 769 15.61 -41.71 -1.07
C PHE A 769 15.63 -40.96 0.28
N VAL A 770 14.92 -39.83 0.36
CA VAL A 770 14.58 -39.12 1.60
C VAL A 770 13.07 -38.94 1.65
N ALA A 771 12.47 -39.26 2.80
CA ALA A 771 11.10 -38.93 3.13
C ALA A 771 11.07 -38.41 4.59
N LEU A 772 10.60 -37.18 4.79
CA LEU A 772 10.55 -36.53 6.10
C LEU A 772 9.11 -36.14 6.43
N ASP A 773 8.59 -36.73 7.50
CA ASP A 773 7.24 -36.50 8.06
C ASP A 773 7.27 -36.11 9.55
N ARG A 774 8.47 -35.88 10.10
CA ARG A 774 8.70 -35.50 11.50
C ARG A 774 9.82 -34.47 11.63
N PHE A 775 9.76 -33.65 12.68
CA PHE A 775 10.85 -32.72 13.01
C PHE A 775 12.12 -33.47 13.44
N GLY A 776 13.28 -33.06 12.93
CA GLY A 776 14.57 -33.66 13.28
C GLY A 776 15.20 -33.09 14.56
N VAL A 777 14.87 -31.84 14.90
CA VAL A 777 15.39 -31.11 16.06
C VAL A 777 14.26 -30.32 16.75
N ASP A 778 14.51 -29.90 17.99
CA ASP A 778 13.63 -28.96 18.68
C ASP A 778 13.71 -27.59 17.99
N MET A 779 12.56 -27.02 17.65
CA MET A 779 12.45 -25.70 17.01
C MET A 779 11.59 -24.79 17.88
N THR A 780 12.03 -23.55 18.13
CA THR A 780 11.24 -22.56 18.88
C THR A 780 10.76 -21.47 17.93
N PHE A 781 9.46 -21.20 17.94
CA PHE A 781 8.86 -20.15 17.12
C PHE A 781 7.62 -19.60 17.80
N ARG A 782 7.44 -18.28 17.77
CA ARG A 782 6.29 -17.56 18.30
C ARG A 782 5.84 -17.92 19.73
N GLY A 783 6.82 -18.09 20.62
CA GLY A 783 6.58 -18.44 22.02
C GLY A 783 6.27 -19.92 22.29
N VAL A 784 6.38 -20.81 21.30
CA VAL A 784 6.19 -22.27 21.47
C VAL A 784 7.40 -23.07 20.98
N VAL A 785 7.62 -24.26 21.57
CA VAL A 785 8.65 -25.23 21.14
C VAL A 785 8.00 -26.43 20.46
N PHE A 786 8.37 -26.64 19.20
CA PHE A 786 8.07 -27.78 18.35
C PHE A 786 9.10 -28.89 18.64
N PRO A 787 8.72 -30.00 19.30
CA PRO A 787 9.66 -31.02 19.75
C PRO A 787 10.22 -31.86 18.60
N ALA A 788 11.49 -32.25 18.70
CA ALA A 788 12.06 -33.28 17.83
C ALA A 788 11.23 -34.58 17.88
N GLY A 789 11.00 -35.18 16.72
CA GLY A 789 10.22 -36.41 16.55
C GLY A 789 8.70 -36.20 16.50
N SER A 790 8.18 -34.99 16.72
CA SER A 790 6.76 -34.71 16.50
C SER A 790 6.42 -34.64 14.99
N PRO A 791 5.15 -34.81 14.60
CA PRO A 791 4.72 -34.73 13.20
C PRO A 791 5.13 -33.42 12.52
N PHE A 792 5.63 -33.51 11.30
CA PHE A 792 6.07 -32.35 10.53
C PHE A 792 4.85 -31.55 10.07
N VAL A 793 4.74 -30.32 10.54
CA VAL A 793 3.63 -29.41 10.22
C VAL A 793 4.16 -28.04 9.85
N ALA A 794 3.37 -27.27 9.10
CA ALA A 794 3.65 -25.88 8.82
C ALA A 794 3.58 -25.06 10.13
N PRO A 795 4.66 -24.35 10.52
CA PRO A 795 4.66 -23.51 11.73
C PRO A 795 4.05 -22.12 11.50
N ALA A 796 3.85 -21.71 10.24
CA ALA A 796 3.25 -20.45 9.86
C ALA A 796 2.36 -20.64 8.62
N GLN A 797 1.34 -19.78 8.48
CA GLN A 797 0.51 -19.70 7.29
C GLN A 797 1.29 -19.04 6.14
N GLY A 798 1.04 -19.45 4.91
CA GLY A 798 1.48 -18.73 3.72
C GLY A 798 0.83 -19.25 2.43
N TRP A 799 0.94 -18.45 1.37
CA TRP A 799 0.17 -18.66 0.13
C TRP A 799 0.83 -19.63 -0.85
N GLY A 800 2.10 -19.98 -0.64
CA GLY A 800 2.83 -20.92 -1.50
C GLY A 800 2.88 -20.48 -2.97
N LEU A 801 2.98 -19.17 -3.23
CA LEU A 801 3.10 -18.62 -4.57
C LEU A 801 4.58 -18.59 -5.02
N SER A 802 4.80 -18.58 -6.33
CA SER A 802 6.11 -18.35 -6.92
C SER A 802 6.09 -17.04 -7.71
N ARG A 803 7.17 -16.24 -7.61
CA ARG A 803 7.37 -15.07 -8.48
C ARG A 803 7.28 -15.49 -9.95
N GLN A 804 6.95 -14.54 -10.81
CA GLN A 804 6.94 -14.71 -12.27
C GLN A 804 5.90 -15.70 -12.83
N THR A 805 4.97 -16.20 -12.01
CA THR A 805 3.87 -17.08 -12.45
C THR A 805 2.53 -16.34 -12.67
N PRO A 806 1.60 -16.87 -13.48
CA PRO A 806 0.28 -16.27 -13.69
C PRO A 806 -0.54 -16.19 -12.40
N ARG A 807 -0.34 -17.17 -11.50
CA ARG A 807 -1.01 -17.22 -10.19
C ARG A 807 -0.59 -16.05 -9.30
N PHE A 808 0.70 -15.68 -9.28
CA PHE A 808 1.19 -14.53 -8.54
C PHE A 808 0.67 -13.20 -9.11
N ARG A 809 0.62 -13.05 -10.44
CA ARG A 809 0.04 -11.87 -11.10
C ARG A 809 -1.44 -11.68 -10.75
N ARG A 810 -2.23 -12.76 -10.79
CA ARG A 810 -3.65 -12.74 -10.39
C ARG A 810 -3.82 -12.40 -8.91
N PHE A 811 -2.96 -12.93 -8.04
CA PHE A 811 -2.95 -12.58 -6.62
C PHE A 811 -2.66 -11.09 -6.40
N ALA A 812 -1.66 -10.53 -7.10
CA ALA A 812 -1.33 -9.11 -7.04
C ALA A 812 -2.50 -8.22 -7.54
N GLN A 813 -3.17 -8.59 -8.63
CA GLN A 813 -4.35 -7.89 -9.14
C GLN A 813 -5.51 -7.86 -8.13
N ILE A 814 -5.82 -8.99 -7.50
CA ILE A 814 -6.87 -9.09 -6.48
C ILE A 814 -6.48 -8.29 -5.22
N THR A 815 -5.21 -8.36 -4.81
CA THR A 815 -4.69 -7.61 -3.67
C THR A 815 -4.79 -6.11 -3.89
N GLN A 816 -4.49 -5.61 -5.11
CA GLN A 816 -4.71 -4.21 -5.45
C GLN A 816 -6.19 -3.83 -5.31
N MET A 817 -7.10 -4.62 -5.89
CA MET A 817 -8.55 -4.38 -5.79
C MET A 817 -9.02 -4.31 -4.32
N ILE A 818 -8.49 -5.18 -3.45
CA ILE A 818 -8.82 -5.18 -2.03
C ILE A 818 -8.25 -3.93 -1.34
N GLY A 819 -7.00 -3.57 -1.63
CA GLY A 819 -6.27 -2.47 -0.97
C GLY A 819 -6.71 -1.06 -1.38
N GLU A 820 -7.43 -0.89 -2.50
CA GLU A 820 -7.79 0.42 -3.05
C GLU A 820 -8.49 1.42 -2.09
N PRO A 821 -9.39 1.01 -1.16
CA PRO A 821 -9.95 1.92 -0.14
C PRO A 821 -8.91 2.48 0.84
N ALA A 822 -7.67 1.98 0.78
CA ALA A 822 -6.52 2.43 1.55
C ALA A 822 -5.38 2.96 0.65
N ASP A 823 -5.63 3.11 -0.65
CA ASP A 823 -4.64 3.55 -1.62
C ASP A 823 -4.78 5.05 -1.90
N ALA A 824 -3.74 5.83 -1.63
CA ALA A 824 -3.72 7.28 -1.83
C ALA A 824 -4.06 7.70 -3.28
N ILE A 825 -3.84 6.84 -4.27
CA ILE A 825 -4.18 7.12 -5.68
C ILE A 825 -5.65 7.49 -5.85
N ASN A 826 -6.55 6.84 -5.10
CA ASN A 826 -8.01 7.07 -5.17
C ASN A 826 -8.45 8.37 -4.51
N TYR A 827 -7.58 9.00 -3.73
CA TYR A 827 -7.82 10.26 -3.03
C TYR A 827 -7.11 11.45 -3.71
N ALA A 828 -6.24 11.21 -4.68
CA ALA A 828 -5.44 12.23 -5.34
C ALA A 828 -6.30 13.38 -5.90
N ARG A 829 -7.36 13.05 -6.65
CA ARG A 829 -8.30 14.04 -7.23
C ARG A 829 -9.05 14.85 -6.17
N ASN A 830 -9.25 14.29 -4.99
CA ASN A 830 -10.04 14.92 -3.93
C ASN A 830 -9.33 16.10 -3.25
N HIS A 831 -8.03 16.32 -3.51
CA HIS A 831 -7.35 17.48 -2.94
C HIS A 831 -7.86 18.79 -3.57
N VAL A 832 -8.09 18.80 -4.89
CA VAL A 832 -8.39 20.03 -5.64
C VAL A 832 -9.42 19.83 -6.75
N LEU A 833 -9.35 18.72 -7.50
CA LEU A 833 -10.17 18.52 -8.70
C LEU A 833 -11.60 18.10 -8.36
N ALA A 834 -11.79 17.34 -7.29
CA ALA A 834 -13.11 16.85 -6.85
C ALA A 834 -13.17 16.73 -5.31
N PRO A 835 -12.95 17.83 -4.56
CA PRO A 835 -12.89 17.75 -3.11
C PRO A 835 -14.23 17.35 -2.49
N PRO A 836 -14.23 16.49 -1.45
CA PRO A 836 -15.45 16.14 -0.74
C PRO A 836 -16.04 17.39 -0.08
N ALA A 837 -17.37 17.45 0.00
CA ALA A 837 -18.05 18.50 0.75
C ALA A 837 -17.75 18.39 2.25
N PHE A 838 -17.90 19.50 2.97
CA PHE A 838 -18.03 19.48 4.43
C PHE A 838 -19.21 18.59 4.87
N SER A 839 -19.21 18.17 6.14
CA SER A 839 -20.16 17.15 6.61
C SER A 839 -21.62 17.59 6.55
N ASP A 840 -21.86 18.90 6.61
CA ASP A 840 -23.15 19.58 6.43
C ASP A 840 -23.60 19.70 4.96
N GLY A 841 -22.75 19.28 4.01
CA GLY A 841 -22.99 19.37 2.56
C GLY A 841 -22.46 20.65 1.92
N THR A 842 -21.83 21.55 2.67
CA THR A 842 -21.21 22.76 2.11
C THR A 842 -20.05 22.39 1.17
N PRO A 843 -19.95 22.95 -0.05
CA PRO A 843 -18.83 22.68 -0.94
C PRO A 843 -17.47 23.05 -0.32
N SER A 844 -16.48 22.18 -0.49
CA SER A 844 -15.11 22.46 -0.07
C SER A 844 -14.35 23.21 -1.16
N PRO A 845 -13.49 24.18 -0.81
CA PRO A 845 -12.58 24.81 -1.77
C PRO A 845 -11.37 23.92 -2.13
N GLY A 846 -11.19 22.77 -1.49
CA GLY A 846 -9.98 21.94 -1.59
C GLY A 846 -8.77 22.53 -0.84
N ALA A 847 -7.63 21.86 -0.96
CA ALA A 847 -6.37 22.21 -0.30
C ALA A 847 -5.26 22.49 -1.32
N ASN A 848 -4.30 23.38 -1.01
CA ASN A 848 -3.09 23.46 -1.82
C ASN A 848 -2.30 22.16 -1.67
N LEU A 849 -1.72 21.64 -2.75
CA LEU A 849 -0.97 20.39 -2.73
C LEU A 849 0.45 20.59 -3.26
N LEU A 850 1.45 20.24 -2.46
CA LEU A 850 2.86 20.15 -2.87
C LEU A 850 3.32 18.70 -2.65
N SER A 851 3.42 17.93 -3.72
CA SER A 851 3.99 16.58 -3.68
C SER A 851 5.51 16.66 -3.74
N ILE A 852 6.22 16.03 -2.80
CA ILE A 852 7.67 15.91 -2.82
C ILE A 852 8.01 14.43 -3.01
N VAL A 853 8.68 14.10 -4.11
CA VAL A 853 9.09 12.74 -4.45
C VAL A 853 10.61 12.73 -4.61
N THR A 854 11.34 12.08 -3.73
CA THR A 854 12.81 12.05 -3.80
C THR A 854 13.26 11.18 -4.98
N VAL A 855 14.14 11.72 -5.82
CA VAL A 855 14.67 10.98 -6.98
C VAL A 855 15.50 9.80 -6.49
N GLY A 856 15.34 8.64 -7.13
CA GLY A 856 16.02 7.40 -6.75
C GLY A 856 15.48 6.72 -5.49
N ASP A 857 14.31 7.12 -4.99
CA ASP A 857 13.66 6.46 -3.85
C ASP A 857 13.25 5.03 -4.23
N THR A 858 13.84 4.06 -3.54
CA THR A 858 13.59 2.62 -3.73
C THR A 858 12.79 2.01 -2.57
N ASN A 859 12.47 2.79 -1.54
CA ASN A 859 11.57 2.38 -0.47
C ASN A 859 10.12 2.66 -0.88
N VAL A 860 9.87 3.84 -1.45
CA VAL A 860 8.63 4.19 -2.13
C VAL A 860 8.98 4.54 -3.58
N PRO A 861 8.79 3.62 -4.54
CA PRO A 861 9.26 3.80 -5.92
C PRO A 861 8.76 5.11 -6.53
N VAL A 862 9.66 5.87 -7.18
CA VAL A 862 9.36 7.20 -7.76
C VAL A 862 8.13 7.19 -8.67
N ALA A 863 7.97 6.12 -9.49
CA ALA A 863 6.79 5.92 -10.34
C ALA A 863 5.46 6.09 -9.61
N THR A 864 5.34 5.57 -8.38
CA THR A 864 4.10 5.66 -7.58
C THR A 864 3.78 7.10 -7.18
N GLY A 865 4.81 7.92 -6.90
CA GLY A 865 4.67 9.34 -6.59
C GLY A 865 4.28 10.17 -7.81
N VAL A 866 4.83 9.84 -8.98
CA VAL A 866 4.49 10.47 -10.26
C VAL A 866 3.06 10.09 -10.69
N SER A 867 2.64 8.83 -10.52
CA SER A 867 1.24 8.41 -10.74
C SER A 867 0.27 9.17 -9.84
N PHE A 868 0.59 9.35 -8.56
CA PHE A 868 -0.21 10.19 -7.66
C PHE A 868 -0.26 11.65 -8.14
N ALA A 869 0.86 12.22 -8.58
CA ALA A 869 0.93 13.58 -9.10
C ALA A 869 0.07 13.75 -10.38
N LEU A 870 0.08 12.75 -11.27
CA LEU A 870 -0.75 12.71 -12.48
C LEU A 870 -2.24 12.65 -12.11
N ALA A 871 -2.61 11.75 -11.19
CA ALA A 871 -3.99 11.62 -10.70
C ALA A 871 -4.50 12.87 -9.97
N ALA A 872 -3.63 13.60 -9.27
CA ALA A 872 -3.95 14.86 -8.63
C ALA A 872 -4.03 16.05 -9.62
N GLY A 873 -3.62 15.86 -10.88
CA GLY A 873 -3.56 16.92 -11.90
C GLY A 873 -2.36 17.85 -11.76
N ILE A 874 -1.34 17.48 -10.99
CA ILE A 874 -0.10 18.26 -10.82
C ILE A 874 0.74 18.22 -12.11
N VAL A 875 0.89 17.04 -12.72
CA VAL A 875 1.59 16.83 -13.99
C VAL A 875 0.62 16.48 -15.10
N THR A 876 0.98 16.81 -16.34
CA THR A 876 0.31 16.31 -17.54
C THR A 876 0.87 14.94 -17.95
N LEU A 877 0.21 14.30 -18.91
CA LEU A 877 0.73 13.08 -19.51
C LEU A 877 2.08 13.32 -20.22
N GLU A 878 2.19 14.38 -21.02
CA GLU A 878 3.44 14.77 -21.70
C GLU A 878 4.60 15.03 -20.71
N GLU A 879 4.34 15.73 -19.60
CA GLU A 879 5.33 15.94 -18.55
C GLU A 879 5.74 14.61 -17.90
N THR A 880 4.80 13.68 -17.74
CA THR A 880 5.07 12.34 -17.20
C THR A 880 5.90 11.50 -18.18
N GLU A 881 5.58 11.51 -19.47
CA GLU A 881 6.35 10.84 -20.52
C GLU A 881 7.78 11.41 -20.58
N THR A 882 7.95 12.71 -20.41
CA THR A 882 9.28 13.32 -20.30
C THR A 882 10.06 12.77 -19.09
N LEU A 883 9.41 12.62 -17.93
CA LEU A 883 10.04 12.03 -16.74
C LEU A 883 10.39 10.54 -16.92
N ILE A 884 9.65 9.83 -17.78
CA ILE A 884 9.97 8.44 -18.15
C ILE A 884 11.20 8.42 -19.04
N ASP A 885 11.24 9.26 -20.09
CA ASP A 885 12.36 9.36 -21.03
C ASP A 885 13.66 9.82 -20.35
N GLU A 886 13.55 10.63 -19.30
CA GLU A 886 14.67 11.10 -18.46
C GLU A 886 15.06 10.09 -17.35
N GLY A 887 14.48 8.88 -17.33
CA GLY A 887 14.83 7.82 -16.37
C GLY A 887 14.32 8.03 -14.94
N VAL A 888 13.63 9.15 -14.66
CA VAL A 888 13.17 9.53 -13.31
C VAL A 888 12.12 8.57 -12.79
N VAL A 889 11.17 8.14 -13.63
CA VAL A 889 10.11 7.19 -13.25
C VAL A 889 10.68 5.80 -12.92
N MET A 890 11.71 5.36 -13.66
CA MET A 890 12.43 4.12 -13.35
C MET A 890 13.13 4.25 -11.99
N GLY A 891 13.91 5.33 -11.81
CA GLY A 891 14.47 5.73 -10.52
C GLY A 891 15.49 4.76 -9.94
N LEU A 892 16.23 4.03 -10.79
CA LEU A 892 17.21 3.02 -10.35
C LEU A 892 18.64 3.41 -10.74
N SER A 893 19.42 3.86 -9.76
CA SER A 893 20.83 4.25 -9.94
C SER A 893 21.75 3.10 -10.40
N ARG A 894 21.32 1.84 -10.25
CA ARG A 894 22.05 0.66 -10.75
C ARG A 894 21.99 0.50 -12.27
N LEU A 895 20.98 1.08 -12.92
CA LEU A 895 20.78 0.98 -14.36
C LEU A 895 21.46 2.16 -15.07
N GLU A 896 21.23 3.36 -14.56
CA GLU A 896 21.75 4.60 -15.13
C GLU A 896 21.93 5.67 -14.04
N PRO A 897 22.80 6.67 -14.26
CA PRO A 897 22.90 7.81 -13.35
C PRO A 897 21.56 8.52 -13.17
N LEU A 898 21.19 8.85 -11.94
CA LEU A 898 19.96 9.58 -11.65
C LEU A 898 19.98 10.99 -12.29
N HIS A 899 18.83 11.45 -12.77
CA HIS A 899 18.71 12.76 -13.41
C HIS A 899 18.14 13.81 -12.44
N ASP A 900 18.87 14.91 -12.21
CA ASP A 900 18.38 16.08 -11.48
C ASP A 900 17.52 16.97 -12.40
N VAL A 901 16.23 16.65 -12.47
CA VAL A 901 15.26 17.31 -13.37
C VAL A 901 14.72 18.63 -12.82
N ASP A 902 14.78 18.83 -11.51
CA ASP A 902 14.34 20.05 -10.85
C ASP A 902 15.49 21.05 -10.63
N ASP A 903 16.74 20.58 -10.66
CA ASP A 903 17.95 21.34 -10.38
C ASP A 903 17.78 22.32 -9.22
N LEU A 904 17.26 21.87 -8.07
CA LEU A 904 16.92 22.79 -6.97
C LEU A 904 18.14 23.54 -6.42
N SER A 905 19.33 23.08 -6.76
CA SER A 905 20.62 23.66 -6.35
C SER A 905 21.20 24.68 -7.35
N ASP A 906 20.58 24.86 -8.53
CA ASP A 906 21.16 25.63 -9.64
C ASP A 906 22.60 25.16 -9.97
N GLY A 907 22.80 23.84 -10.06
CA GLY A 907 24.08 23.17 -10.34
C GLY A 907 25.08 23.13 -9.18
N GLN A 908 24.64 23.37 -7.94
CA GLN A 908 25.51 23.49 -6.76
C GLN A 908 25.38 22.34 -5.75
N ASN A 909 24.62 21.29 -6.08
CA ASN A 909 24.46 20.11 -5.21
C ASN A 909 25.80 19.35 -4.97
N GLY A 910 26.78 19.52 -5.86
CA GLY A 910 28.09 18.87 -5.78
C GLY A 910 28.10 17.43 -6.28
N PHE A 911 27.01 16.97 -6.91
CA PHE A 911 26.88 15.65 -7.51
C PHE A 911 27.21 15.73 -9.01
N ASP A 912 27.87 14.69 -9.54
CA ASP A 912 28.16 14.54 -10.97
C ASP A 912 27.01 13.80 -11.65
N LEU A 913 25.85 14.46 -11.74
CA LEU A 913 24.62 13.91 -12.29
C LEU A 913 24.20 14.68 -13.56
N PRO A 914 23.51 14.02 -14.51
CA PRO A 914 22.77 14.72 -15.54
C PRO A 914 21.81 15.75 -14.92
N VAL A 915 21.84 16.97 -15.45
CA VAL A 915 20.94 18.07 -15.03
C VAL A 915 20.14 18.52 -16.24
N ARG A 916 18.84 18.72 -16.06
CA ARG A 916 17.96 19.23 -17.11
C ARG A 916 18.25 20.70 -17.37
N ALA A 917 18.40 21.08 -18.64
CA ALA A 917 18.74 22.45 -19.03
C ALA A 917 17.66 23.48 -18.64
N ASP A 918 16.40 23.08 -18.75
CA ASP A 918 15.23 23.84 -18.32
C ASP A 918 14.57 23.10 -17.14
N PRO A 919 14.86 23.48 -15.88
CA PRO A 919 14.38 22.77 -14.71
C PRO A 919 12.84 22.74 -14.63
N LEU A 920 12.27 21.58 -14.29
CA LEU A 920 10.83 21.37 -14.27
C LEU A 920 10.12 22.21 -13.20
N ARG A 921 10.48 22.04 -11.92
CA ARG A 921 9.99 22.82 -10.76
C ARG A 921 8.48 23.06 -10.79
N ILE A 922 7.71 22.02 -11.12
CA ILE A 922 6.32 22.12 -11.57
C ILE A 922 5.44 22.81 -10.53
N THR A 923 4.75 23.87 -10.94
CA THR A 923 3.81 24.63 -10.11
C THR A 923 2.70 25.17 -11.00
N ARG A 924 1.44 24.90 -10.64
CA ARG A 924 0.26 25.36 -11.40
C ARG A 924 -0.88 25.74 -10.47
N LYS A 925 -1.77 26.59 -10.99
CA LYS A 925 -3.01 27.01 -10.31
C LYS A 925 -4.18 26.25 -10.91
N ALA A 926 -4.95 25.58 -10.07
CA ALA A 926 -6.21 24.98 -10.47
C ALA A 926 -7.29 26.06 -10.68
N GLU A 927 -8.42 25.68 -11.30
CA GLU A 927 -9.56 26.59 -11.50
C GLU A 927 -10.12 27.16 -10.19
N SER A 928 -10.00 26.41 -9.08
CA SER A 928 -10.36 26.84 -7.73
C SER A 928 -9.40 27.88 -7.13
N GLY A 929 -8.29 28.18 -7.80
CA GLY A 929 -7.21 29.05 -7.30
C GLY A 929 -6.19 28.36 -6.39
N LYS A 930 -6.40 27.07 -6.06
CA LYS A 930 -5.45 26.27 -5.27
C LYS A 930 -4.18 25.97 -6.06
N THR A 931 -3.05 25.93 -5.36
CA THR A 931 -1.75 25.57 -5.93
C THR A 931 -1.58 24.07 -5.96
N LEU A 932 -1.10 23.55 -7.09
CA LEU A 932 -0.65 22.19 -7.30
C LEU A 932 0.83 22.24 -7.70
N ALA A 933 1.70 21.58 -6.94
CA ALA A 933 3.14 21.58 -7.18
C ALA A 933 3.75 20.18 -7.00
N LEU A 934 4.80 19.88 -7.78
CA LEU A 934 5.62 18.68 -7.66
C LEU A 934 7.08 19.10 -7.53
N ARG A 935 7.78 18.55 -6.54
CA ARG A 935 9.24 18.66 -6.41
C ARG A 935 9.87 17.29 -6.47
N LEU A 936 10.94 17.18 -7.25
CA LEU A 936 11.73 15.99 -7.49
C LEU A 936 13.18 16.21 -7.02
N PRO A 937 13.42 16.41 -5.70
CA PRO A 937 14.75 16.67 -5.20
C PRO A 937 15.67 15.44 -5.31
N VAL A 938 16.92 15.69 -5.71
CA VAL A 938 18.03 14.75 -5.49
C VAL A 938 18.62 15.02 -4.10
N ILE A 939 18.56 14.02 -3.22
CA ILE A 939 19.10 14.13 -1.84
C ILE A 939 20.49 13.48 -1.72
N GLU A 940 20.68 12.36 -2.42
CA GLU A 940 21.92 11.60 -2.54
C GLU A 940 22.06 11.13 -4.00
N PRO A 941 23.28 10.95 -4.54
CA PRO A 941 23.48 10.62 -5.95
C PRO A 941 23.02 9.21 -6.32
N GLU A 942 22.96 8.28 -5.37
CA GLU A 942 22.41 6.93 -5.56
C GLU A 942 20.91 6.82 -5.25
N GLY A 943 20.29 7.91 -4.81
CA GLY A 943 18.89 7.97 -4.38
C GLY A 943 18.74 7.98 -2.86
N ALA A 944 17.62 8.52 -2.37
CA ALA A 944 17.31 8.54 -0.94
C ALA A 944 15.81 8.41 -0.69
N HIS A 945 15.47 7.90 0.49
CA HIS A 945 14.09 7.82 0.97
C HIS A 945 13.73 9.05 1.82
N GLY A 946 13.15 10.06 1.18
CA GLY A 946 12.79 11.32 1.82
C GLY A 946 14.00 12.11 2.34
N PHE A 947 13.74 13.00 3.30
CA PHE A 947 14.75 13.89 3.90
C PHE A 947 14.38 14.20 5.35
N ALA A 948 15.34 14.53 6.20
CA ALA A 948 15.10 14.79 7.62
C ALA A 948 15.89 16.00 8.13
N PHE A 949 17.01 15.76 8.80
CA PHE A 949 17.77 16.77 9.53
C PHE A 949 18.61 17.68 8.61
N PRO A 950 18.84 18.95 9.01
CA PRO A 950 19.63 19.91 8.23
C PRO A 950 21.07 19.43 8.04
N ARG A 951 21.65 19.67 6.86
CA ARG A 951 23.04 19.33 6.53
C ARG A 951 23.81 20.56 6.00
N PRO A 952 24.08 21.56 6.86
CA PRO A 952 24.74 22.81 6.46
C PRO A 952 26.22 22.65 6.04
N ASN A 953 26.78 21.46 6.22
CA ASN A 953 28.12 21.09 5.77
C ASN A 953 28.17 20.63 4.30
N ARG A 954 27.01 20.46 3.64
CA ARG A 954 26.90 20.14 2.22
C ARG A 954 27.15 21.37 1.34
N ALA A 955 27.49 21.13 0.07
CA ALA A 955 27.54 22.19 -0.94
C ALA A 955 26.18 22.87 -1.11
N PHE A 956 25.10 22.08 -1.02
CA PHE A 956 23.72 22.54 -0.97
C PHE A 956 22.96 21.76 0.11
N ASP A 957 22.47 22.46 1.15
CA ASP A 957 21.66 21.87 2.21
C ASP A 957 20.21 21.73 1.73
N VAL A 958 19.98 20.68 0.93
CA VAL A 958 18.67 20.39 0.34
C VAL A 958 17.62 20.11 1.40
N GLU A 959 18.00 19.55 2.55
CA GLU A 959 17.10 19.30 3.67
C GLU A 959 16.55 20.62 4.25
N THR A 960 17.43 21.58 4.56
CA THR A 960 16.99 22.92 5.01
C THR A 960 16.17 23.63 3.94
N TYR A 961 16.57 23.53 2.67
CA TYR A 961 15.82 24.10 1.54
C TYR A 961 14.37 23.58 1.50
N LEU A 962 14.18 22.26 1.57
CA LEU A 962 12.87 21.64 1.46
C LEU A 962 11.98 21.95 2.66
N VAL A 963 12.51 21.92 3.89
CA VAL A 963 11.73 22.29 5.08
C VAL A 963 11.30 23.77 5.04
N ASN A 964 12.16 24.66 4.54
CA ASN A 964 11.82 26.07 4.36
C ASN A 964 10.80 26.28 3.23
N LEU A 965 10.89 25.51 2.14
CA LEU A 965 9.88 25.50 1.08
C LEU A 965 8.52 25.05 1.64
N MET A 966 8.50 24.03 2.51
CA MET A 966 7.29 23.59 3.20
C MET A 966 6.71 24.70 4.09
N GLY A 967 7.53 25.34 4.92
CA GLY A 967 7.10 26.45 5.77
C GLY A 967 6.51 27.62 4.97
N GLN A 968 7.16 27.99 3.86
CA GLN A 968 6.63 28.96 2.90
C GLN A 968 5.31 28.48 2.29
N PHE A 969 5.23 27.23 1.85
CA PHE A 969 4.04 26.68 1.20
C PHE A 969 2.83 26.63 2.14
N PHE A 970 3.03 26.25 3.41
CA PHE A 970 1.95 26.26 4.40
C PHE A 970 1.44 27.68 4.67
N THR A 971 2.34 28.65 4.81
CA THR A 971 1.97 30.03 5.15
C THR A 971 1.44 30.86 3.98
N THR A 972 1.84 30.54 2.75
CA THR A 972 1.52 31.36 1.57
C THR A 972 0.69 30.65 0.50
N GLY A 973 0.70 29.31 0.50
CA GLY A 973 0.16 28.50 -0.60
C GLY A 973 1.03 28.52 -1.85
N GLU A 974 2.22 29.11 -1.83
CA GLU A 974 3.12 29.21 -2.98
C GLU A 974 4.36 28.33 -2.82
N ALA A 975 4.75 27.61 -3.88
CA ALA A 975 5.92 26.74 -3.92
C ALA A 975 7.10 27.39 -4.68
N THR A 976 7.45 28.63 -4.36
CA THR A 976 8.45 29.37 -5.17
C THR A 976 9.88 28.90 -4.89
N HIS A 977 10.62 28.52 -5.92
CA HIS A 977 12.06 28.28 -5.80
C HIS A 977 12.79 29.60 -5.49
N ARG A 978 13.54 29.63 -4.38
CA ARG A 978 14.38 30.77 -3.99
C ARG A 978 15.71 30.27 -3.40
N PRO A 979 16.88 30.76 -3.84
CA PRO A 979 18.17 30.31 -3.31
C PRO A 979 18.33 30.51 -1.80
N CYS A 980 17.74 31.57 -1.23
CA CYS A 980 17.79 31.89 0.20
C CYS A 980 17.09 30.85 1.12
N LEU A 981 16.36 29.87 0.55
CA LEU A 981 15.75 28.80 1.32
C LEU A 981 16.80 27.83 1.87
N VAL A 982 17.96 27.69 1.23
CA VAL A 982 19.00 26.73 1.63
C VAL A 982 19.61 27.04 3.00
N ASP A 983 19.70 28.32 3.34
CA ASP A 983 20.38 28.81 4.54
C ASP A 983 19.47 29.69 5.40
N SER A 984 18.17 29.63 5.16
CA SER A 984 17.18 30.32 5.98
C SER A 984 17.28 31.86 5.92
N SER A 985 17.95 32.43 4.92
CA SER A 985 18.30 33.87 4.83
C SER A 985 17.27 34.77 4.14
N CYS A 986 16.13 34.24 3.70
CA CYS A 986 15.11 35.03 2.99
C CYS A 986 14.62 36.23 3.83
N GLU A 987 14.54 37.42 3.22
CA GLU A 987 14.22 38.68 3.92
C GLU A 987 12.83 38.71 4.55
N ASP A 988 11.88 37.97 3.98
CA ASP A 988 10.50 37.81 4.44
C ASP A 988 10.36 36.75 5.53
N PHE A 989 11.40 35.98 5.82
CA PHE A 989 11.34 35.00 6.88
C PHE A 989 11.37 35.67 8.26
N PRO A 990 10.57 35.17 9.22
CA PRO A 990 10.62 35.67 10.58
C PRO A 990 12.06 35.62 11.15
N PRO A 991 12.52 36.69 11.82
CA PRO A 991 13.85 36.73 12.40
C PRO A 991 13.96 35.69 13.53
N PRO A 992 15.14 35.07 13.75
CA PRO A 992 15.33 34.16 14.87
C PRO A 992 15.04 34.86 16.21
N PRO A 993 14.55 34.12 17.23
CA PRO A 993 14.17 34.66 18.53
C PRO A 993 15.35 35.17 19.36
#